data_AF-A0A1F1IB16-F1
#
_entry.id   AF-A0A1F1IB16-F1
#
_cell.length_a   1.000
_cell.length_b   1.000
_cell.length_c   1.000
_cell.angle_alpha   90.00
_cell.angle_beta   90.00
_cell.angle_gamma   90.00
#
_symmetry.space_group_name_H-M   'P 1'
#
loop_
_entity.id
_entity.type
_entity.pdbx_description
1 polymer ?
#
loop_
_entity_poly.entity_id
_entity_poly.type
_entity_poly.pdbx_seq_one_letter_code
_entity_poly.pdbx_strand_id
1 'polypeptide(L)'
;MLRLVAGALALTLVVGLTVQAQATQRLRDLVDRSWRGTYDLVVSAPGAAPSSEALSAPLDTAAWTSSADRLSTADLDRIRAVSGVEVAAPLGDLGVRSVANQDAVMIGYPADGSVEGPRAFDLEARVHTDDGLGHRPVLGMDTTLIGYFSDDGPIEDARPLLEDQAVCDPAPPEPGPCTDVELPTLALGPRGRTPEPAQREVPAGTYWAAPWAEPDPQGNRMVVVDAAAEATLLDLGGNTAAADAFRVLAQSSPAGSLSAVVDRLSGAATEEARALVEAKDRLPAHLQILADTTGRSAESLSAVPVLATSVGSAPLSLEVRAKPYREPATRLRIEQAPVDPRDPTGPRGMLGLPTWELPTGGLATQEDVSTSDVSGRFGGLGLGVTVIPVPGLTTVQDPVLSYDSPRLSLVQETRTLTRPTTADGNLAEAAGVETASGTLPGRPEVAVARALPASTSRESAYYAATDDGRRFGTGDAPLLVSVGTLVPEPDTDLAGIAPLLTDVELPTTLVADPDGTPREVRLQPASTGFGLANQMPAAYVDAASAATLGLERPFSTVRVRVADVGEDLTPENLATIDAVAQQLKDAGFAVTTVAASSLSPRQFQVVSYRFDSTDGEAHTGPLGTVRQLGPELAASQRVSAAVGSAGTAQAMTVTALLTGLAGLCILAAARPRRRRAGVLALQGWTRGATVRRHLKEDAPTLMVLALTLAALTAAGATTARIGVEPPLVAVGLGATAVLAAAIVTTAVTAARPTTADTREHATRSTGPARPARTAAALLTRWTARTWPRLLTGAAYRAAVAVGAGLLVAVVLQARREAGTSLLAGAAVAQDLPFRLALGALAAVVGMILLVQLHRVEGDTVRAEAIVLLLAGWSRAKLMVRHLPTLAVEAAVAGLVAGLVLVLLTPAVDLPPVVGAAGLGLLLTLLITLFTRRAQLARAWKGQPA
;
A
#
# COMPACT_ATOMS: atom_id res chain seq x y z
N MET A 1 -33.02 -25.25 -36.10
CA MET A 1 -33.05 -23.87 -35.56
C MET A 1 -33.40 -23.89 -34.08
N LEU A 2 -34.67 -24.11 -33.68
CA LEU A 2 -35.09 -24.07 -32.28
C LEU A 2 -34.31 -25.03 -31.37
N ARG A 3 -33.88 -26.20 -31.87
CA ARG A 3 -33.01 -27.16 -31.14
C ARG A 3 -31.66 -26.56 -30.75
N LEU A 4 -31.04 -25.80 -31.65
CA LEU A 4 -29.77 -25.12 -31.39
C LEU A 4 -29.95 -23.94 -30.44
N VAL A 5 -31.09 -23.24 -30.54
CA VAL A 5 -31.45 -22.13 -29.64
C VAL A 5 -31.62 -22.64 -28.20
N ALA A 6 -32.44 -23.68 -28.02
CA ALA A 6 -32.69 -24.29 -26.72
C ALA A 6 -31.43 -24.94 -26.14
N GLY A 7 -30.65 -25.66 -26.96
CA GLY A 7 -29.39 -26.25 -26.54
C GLY A 7 -28.33 -25.23 -26.14
N ALA A 8 -28.19 -24.13 -26.89
CA ALA A 8 -27.26 -23.06 -26.56
C ALA A 8 -27.66 -22.32 -25.29
N LEU A 9 -28.95 -22.05 -25.09
CA LEU A 9 -29.45 -21.39 -23.87
C LEU A 9 -29.30 -22.31 -22.64
N ALA A 10 -29.60 -23.60 -22.79
CA ALA A 10 -29.36 -24.60 -21.75
C ALA A 10 -27.88 -24.67 -21.36
N LEU A 11 -26.99 -24.72 -22.35
CA LEU A 11 -25.55 -24.72 -22.13
C LEU A 11 -25.09 -23.43 -21.43
N THR A 12 -25.57 -22.26 -21.85
CA THR A 12 -25.22 -20.99 -21.21
C THR A 12 -25.68 -20.90 -19.76
N LEU A 13 -26.88 -21.41 -19.45
CA LEU A 13 -27.39 -21.45 -18.07
C LEU A 13 -26.52 -22.35 -17.19
N VAL A 14 -26.19 -23.56 -17.66
CA VAL A 14 -25.36 -24.51 -16.91
C VAL A 14 -23.94 -23.99 -16.74
N VAL A 15 -23.31 -23.54 -17.82
CA VAL A 15 -21.94 -22.98 -17.77
C VAL A 15 -21.91 -21.71 -16.93
N GLY A 16 -22.94 -20.86 -17.02
CA GLY A 16 -23.06 -19.65 -16.21
C GLY A 16 -23.15 -19.97 -14.72
N LEU A 17 -23.94 -20.97 -14.33
CA LEU A 17 -24.01 -21.46 -12.96
C LEU A 17 -22.66 -21.98 -12.45
N THR A 18 -21.94 -22.77 -13.26
CA THR A 18 -20.63 -23.31 -12.86
C THR A 18 -19.56 -22.23 -12.74
N VAL A 19 -19.55 -21.28 -13.67
CA VAL A 19 -18.62 -20.13 -13.67
C VAL A 19 -18.88 -19.26 -12.44
N GLN A 20 -20.16 -19.00 -12.12
CA GLN A 20 -20.55 -18.23 -10.95
C GLN A 20 -20.20 -18.93 -9.64
N ALA A 21 -20.40 -20.25 -9.56
CA ALA A 21 -20.02 -21.04 -8.38
C ALA A 21 -18.50 -20.99 -8.14
N GLN A 22 -17.70 -21.14 -9.19
CA GLN A 22 -16.24 -21.05 -9.11
C GLN A 22 -15.75 -19.65 -8.73
N ALA A 23 -16.34 -18.59 -9.31
CA ALA A 23 -16.02 -17.21 -8.97
C ALA A 23 -16.36 -16.90 -7.50
N THR A 24 -17.53 -17.36 -7.03
CA THR A 24 -17.96 -17.18 -5.64
C THR A 24 -17.07 -17.93 -4.67
N GLN A 25 -16.66 -19.17 -4.99
CA GLN A 25 -15.75 -19.93 -4.14
C GLN A 25 -14.38 -19.29 -4.06
N ARG A 26 -13.80 -18.85 -5.19
CA ARG A 26 -12.51 -18.16 -5.19
C ARG A 26 -12.52 -16.84 -4.45
N LEU A 27 -13.64 -16.11 -4.54
CA LEU A 27 -13.83 -14.89 -3.77
C LEU A 27 -13.91 -15.20 -2.27
N ARG A 28 -14.65 -16.24 -1.87
CA ARG A 28 -14.67 -16.70 -0.47
C ARG A 28 -13.27 -17.06 -0.02
N ASP A 29 -12.55 -17.90 -0.75
CA ASP A 29 -11.16 -18.25 -0.42
C ASP A 29 -10.22 -17.03 -0.33
N LEU A 30 -10.47 -15.96 -1.09
CA LEU A 30 -9.72 -14.70 -0.99
C LEU A 30 -10.10 -13.95 0.29
N VAL A 31 -11.40 -13.75 0.52
CA VAL A 31 -11.93 -13.03 1.67
C VAL A 31 -11.61 -13.76 2.97
N ASP A 32 -11.81 -15.07 3.04
CA ASP A 32 -11.55 -15.92 4.21
C ASP A 32 -10.06 -15.89 4.60
N ARG A 33 -9.15 -15.78 3.62
CA ARG A 33 -7.72 -15.60 3.89
C ARG A 33 -7.31 -14.18 4.32
N SER A 34 -8.15 -13.16 4.09
CA SER A 34 -7.75 -11.76 4.27
C SER A 34 -8.64 -10.94 5.21
N TRP A 35 -9.81 -11.44 5.61
CA TRP A 35 -10.77 -10.68 6.40
C TRP A 35 -10.31 -10.51 7.85
N ARG A 36 -9.59 -11.50 8.38
CA ARG A 36 -9.10 -11.50 9.75
C ARG A 36 -7.63 -11.11 9.76
N GLY A 37 -7.35 -9.94 10.30
CA GLY A 37 -5.99 -9.48 10.53
C GLY A 37 -5.33 -10.16 11.71
N THR A 38 -4.22 -9.59 12.17
CA THR A 38 -3.52 -10.03 13.39
C THR A 38 -4.35 -9.79 14.65
N TYR A 39 -5.26 -8.81 14.64
CA TYR A 39 -6.18 -8.48 15.74
C TYR A 39 -7.57 -8.10 15.21
N ASP A 40 -8.58 -8.18 16.07
CA ASP A 40 -10.00 -8.06 15.70
C ASP A 40 -10.62 -6.72 16.12
N LEU A 41 -10.16 -6.16 17.25
CA LEU A 41 -10.66 -4.92 17.85
C LEU A 41 -9.52 -3.96 18.18
N VAL A 42 -9.83 -2.66 18.18
CA VAL A 42 -9.00 -1.66 18.83
C VAL A 42 -9.78 -0.90 19.89
N VAL A 43 -9.17 -0.88 21.07
CA VAL A 43 -9.71 -0.28 22.28
C VAL A 43 -8.93 0.99 22.59
N SER A 44 -9.64 2.08 22.86
CA SER A 44 -9.06 3.36 23.25
C SER A 44 -9.79 3.95 24.45
N ALA A 45 -9.23 5.01 25.02
CA ALA A 45 -9.93 5.79 26.03
C ALA A 45 -11.21 6.44 25.42
N PRO A 46 -12.29 6.66 26.20
CA PRO A 46 -13.54 7.20 25.67
C PRO A 46 -13.43 8.52 24.88
N GLY A 47 -12.60 9.47 25.33
CA GLY A 47 -12.37 10.73 24.62
C GLY A 47 -11.41 10.62 23.43
N ALA A 48 -10.77 9.46 23.24
CA ALA A 48 -9.91 9.11 22.12
C ALA A 48 -10.65 8.42 20.96
N ALA A 49 -11.98 8.26 21.06
CA ALA A 49 -12.74 7.55 20.06
C ALA A 49 -12.77 8.33 18.72
N PRO A 50 -12.46 7.67 17.58
CA PRO A 50 -12.65 8.31 16.27
C PRO A 50 -14.11 8.70 16.07
N SER A 51 -14.36 9.87 15.48
CA SER A 51 -15.72 10.33 15.20
C SER A 51 -16.44 9.42 14.20
N SER A 52 -17.78 9.41 14.23
CA SER A 52 -18.57 8.61 13.29
C SER A 52 -18.31 8.98 11.82
N GLU A 53 -17.96 10.24 11.57
CA GLU A 53 -17.57 10.73 10.24
C GLU A 53 -16.20 10.18 9.83
N ALA A 54 -15.22 10.15 10.74
CA ALA A 54 -13.90 9.57 10.46
C ALA A 54 -14.00 8.07 10.12
N LEU A 55 -14.91 7.34 10.78
CA LEU A 55 -15.16 5.92 10.52
C LEU A 55 -15.84 5.62 9.16
N SER A 56 -16.33 6.64 8.46
CA SER A 56 -16.97 6.50 7.15
C SER A 56 -16.00 6.52 5.96
N ALA A 57 -14.73 6.86 6.22
CA ALA A 57 -13.65 6.91 5.24
C ALA A 57 -12.47 6.02 5.68
N PRO A 58 -11.52 5.70 4.79
CA PRO A 58 -10.27 5.06 5.21
C PRO A 58 -9.59 5.89 6.31
N LEU A 59 -9.31 5.26 7.44
CA LEU A 59 -8.78 5.94 8.62
C LEU A 59 -7.31 6.30 8.43
N ASP A 60 -6.86 7.32 9.16
CA ASP A 60 -5.44 7.60 9.31
C ASP A 60 -4.79 6.57 10.23
N THR A 61 -3.65 5.99 9.84
CA THR A 61 -2.90 5.06 10.68
C THR A 61 -2.40 5.73 11.97
N ALA A 62 -2.15 7.05 11.91
CA ALA A 62 -1.77 7.88 13.05
C ALA A 62 -2.88 8.04 14.09
N ALA A 63 -4.16 7.93 13.68
CA ALA A 63 -5.29 8.21 14.55
C ALA A 63 -5.38 7.24 15.74
N TRP A 64 -4.65 6.13 15.68
CA TRP A 64 -4.70 5.04 16.66
C TRP A 64 -3.54 5.12 17.66
N THR A 65 -2.52 5.94 17.39
CA THR A 65 -1.33 6.05 18.25
C THR A 65 -1.15 7.45 18.84
N SER A 66 -1.77 8.48 18.25
CA SER A 66 -1.58 9.91 18.60
C SER A 66 -2.71 10.55 19.42
N SER A 67 -3.46 9.76 20.20
CA SER A 67 -4.52 10.27 21.09
C SER A 67 -3.96 10.97 22.34
N ALA A 68 -4.56 12.11 22.69
CA ALA A 68 -4.30 12.82 23.95
C ALA A 68 -4.82 12.07 25.18
N ASP A 69 -5.99 11.41 25.07
CA ASP A 69 -6.51 10.56 26.13
C ASP A 69 -5.86 9.17 26.03
N ARG A 70 -5.21 8.75 27.13
CA ARG A 70 -4.40 7.53 27.22
C ARG A 70 -4.91 6.57 28.29
N LEU A 71 -4.58 5.30 28.13
CA LEU A 71 -4.88 4.17 29.01
C LEU A 71 -3.68 3.86 29.92
N SER A 72 -3.99 3.50 31.16
CA SER A 72 -3.03 3.04 32.17
C SER A 72 -2.77 1.54 32.10
N THR A 73 -1.78 1.05 32.83
CA THR A 73 -1.56 -0.39 33.05
C THR A 73 -2.75 -1.07 33.73
N ALA A 74 -3.41 -0.39 34.67
CA ALA A 74 -4.63 -0.90 35.29
C ALA A 74 -5.78 -1.03 34.27
N ASP A 75 -5.85 -0.14 33.27
CA ASP A 75 -6.85 -0.25 32.20
C ASP A 75 -6.56 -1.44 31.29
N LEU A 76 -5.29 -1.70 30.98
CA LEU A 76 -4.87 -2.90 30.25
C LEU A 76 -5.27 -4.18 30.99
N ASP A 77 -5.07 -4.24 32.31
CA ASP A 77 -5.49 -5.38 33.12
C ASP A 77 -7.02 -5.57 33.11
N ARG A 78 -7.78 -4.47 33.15
CA ARG A 78 -9.26 -4.51 33.00
C ARG A 78 -9.67 -5.04 31.64
N ILE A 79 -8.98 -4.67 30.57
CA ILE A 79 -9.24 -5.18 29.21
C ILE A 79 -8.93 -6.67 29.14
N ARG A 80 -7.80 -7.11 29.69
CA ARG A 80 -7.40 -8.54 29.76
C ARG A 80 -8.37 -9.40 30.56
N ALA A 81 -9.02 -8.81 31.56
CA ALA A 81 -10.00 -9.50 32.40
C ALA A 81 -11.35 -9.73 31.72
N VAL A 82 -11.62 -9.11 30.56
CA VAL A 82 -12.87 -9.33 29.81
C VAL A 82 -12.88 -10.73 29.19
N SER A 83 -13.95 -11.48 29.40
CA SER A 83 -14.11 -12.82 28.83
C SER A 83 -14.14 -12.78 27.30
N GLY A 84 -13.36 -13.64 26.66
CA GLY A 84 -13.23 -13.71 25.20
C GLY A 84 -12.09 -12.89 24.63
N VAL A 85 -11.35 -12.13 25.44
CA VAL A 85 -10.07 -11.53 25.04
C VAL A 85 -8.99 -12.61 25.08
N GLU A 86 -8.40 -12.94 23.93
CA GLU A 86 -7.30 -13.91 23.81
C GLU A 86 -5.95 -13.21 24.05
N VAL A 87 -5.73 -12.09 23.36
CA VAL A 87 -4.51 -11.28 23.46
C VAL A 87 -4.90 -9.82 23.51
N ALA A 88 -4.28 -9.06 24.42
CA ALA A 88 -4.39 -7.61 24.50
C ALA A 88 -2.98 -7.01 24.39
N ALA A 89 -2.67 -6.43 23.22
CA ALA A 89 -1.39 -5.84 22.89
C ALA A 89 -1.52 -4.30 22.84
N PRO A 90 -1.12 -3.59 23.92
CA PRO A 90 -1.16 -2.15 23.96
C PRO A 90 -0.13 -1.51 23.01
N LEU A 91 -0.42 -0.28 22.61
CA LEU A 91 0.49 0.60 21.87
C LEU A 91 0.42 2.00 22.45
N GLY A 92 1.57 2.65 22.55
CA GLY A 92 1.62 4.07 22.87
C GLY A 92 2.80 4.78 22.27
N ASP A 93 2.55 5.91 21.62
CA ASP A 93 3.62 6.78 21.12
C ASP A 93 4.29 7.55 22.26
N LEU A 94 5.61 7.70 22.14
CA LEU A 94 6.47 8.46 23.03
C LEU A 94 7.46 9.28 22.21
N GLY A 95 7.59 10.58 22.48
CA GLY A 95 8.64 11.41 21.91
C GLY A 95 9.82 11.51 22.88
N VAL A 96 10.97 10.96 22.52
CA VAL A 96 12.20 11.10 23.31
C VAL A 96 13.17 12.05 22.61
N ARG A 97 13.99 12.77 23.38
CA ARG A 97 15.22 13.38 22.86
C ARG A 97 16.40 12.70 23.48
N SER A 98 17.41 12.42 22.69
CA SER A 98 18.71 12.11 23.28
C SER A 98 19.27 13.34 23.99
N VAL A 99 19.92 13.16 25.13
CA VAL A 99 20.72 14.22 25.78
C VAL A 99 22.21 13.91 25.78
N ALA A 100 22.57 12.66 25.53
CA ALA A 100 23.92 12.23 25.22
C ALA A 100 23.80 10.92 24.42
N ASN A 101 24.20 10.95 23.16
CA ASN A 101 24.36 9.76 22.35
C ASN A 101 25.83 9.34 22.33
N GLN A 102 26.08 8.02 22.34
CA GLN A 102 27.40 7.49 21.96
C GLN A 102 27.63 7.56 20.44
N ASP A 103 26.65 8.06 19.68
CA ASP A 103 26.82 8.32 18.26
C ASP A 103 27.83 9.40 18.03
N ALA A 104 28.96 8.97 17.54
CA ALA A 104 29.88 9.86 16.89
C ALA A 104 30.10 9.32 15.49
N VAL A 105 29.88 10.17 14.49
CA VAL A 105 30.76 10.05 13.35
C VAL A 105 32.13 10.48 13.85
N MET A 106 33.09 9.60 13.71
CA MET A 106 34.47 9.91 14.00
C MET A 106 35.19 10.09 12.68
N ILE A 107 35.98 11.15 12.56
CA ILE A 107 36.86 11.32 11.41
C ILE A 107 38.13 10.52 11.69
N GLY A 108 38.34 9.47 10.91
CA GLY A 108 39.47 8.56 10.98
C GLY A 108 40.66 9.09 10.20
N TYR A 109 41.80 9.19 10.88
CA TYR A 109 43.11 9.44 10.28
C TYR A 109 43.96 8.16 10.36
N PRO A 110 44.58 7.71 9.25
CA PRO A 110 45.38 6.49 9.23
C PRO A 110 46.55 6.55 10.21
N ALA A 111 46.69 5.50 11.02
CA ALA A 111 47.75 5.35 12.00
C ALA A 111 48.62 4.11 11.73
N ASP A 112 48.56 3.60 10.51
CA ASP A 112 49.34 2.47 9.98
C ASP A 112 50.69 2.92 9.38
N GLY A 113 51.05 4.20 9.52
CA GLY A 113 52.26 4.80 8.93
C GLY A 113 52.15 5.09 7.43
N SER A 114 50.95 4.97 6.83
CA SER A 114 50.77 5.25 5.40
C SER A 114 50.88 6.73 5.02
N VAL A 115 50.85 7.63 6.02
CA VAL A 115 50.88 9.09 5.83
C VAL A 115 52.07 9.69 6.57
N GLU A 116 53.09 10.09 5.81
CA GLU A 116 54.28 10.76 6.35
C GLU A 116 53.98 12.23 6.73
N GLY A 117 54.39 12.60 7.94
CA GLY A 117 54.45 13.99 8.42
C GLY A 117 53.10 14.63 8.79
N PRO A 118 53.10 15.80 9.44
CA PRO A 118 51.88 16.48 9.85
C PRO A 118 51.11 17.03 8.64
N ARG A 119 49.86 16.60 8.47
CA ARG A 119 48.99 17.05 7.38
C ARG A 119 47.76 17.76 7.90
N ALA A 120 47.44 18.89 7.26
CA ALA A 120 46.25 19.66 7.55
C ALA A 120 45.24 19.57 6.40
N PHE A 121 43.95 19.48 6.76
CA PHE A 121 42.83 19.43 5.84
C PHE A 121 41.73 20.36 6.30
N ASP A 122 41.16 21.14 5.38
CA ASP A 122 39.82 21.68 5.57
C ASP A 122 38.83 20.58 5.19
N LEU A 123 38.01 20.18 6.16
CA LEU A 123 36.97 19.19 5.98
C LEU A 123 35.60 19.87 5.99
N GLU A 124 34.82 19.56 4.98
CA GLU A 124 33.40 19.83 4.94
C GLU A 124 32.67 18.48 4.94
N ALA A 125 31.99 18.18 6.03
CA ALA A 125 31.22 16.95 6.18
C ALA A 125 29.73 17.31 6.26
N ARG A 126 28.91 16.65 5.43
CA ARG A 126 27.46 16.89 5.33
C ARG A 126 26.75 15.54 5.34
N VAL A 127 25.86 15.34 6.32
CA VAL A 127 24.86 14.28 6.24
C VAL A 127 23.70 14.83 5.45
N HIS A 128 23.25 14.10 4.43
CA HIS A 128 22.08 14.40 3.64
C HIS A 128 21.02 13.34 3.85
N THR A 129 19.76 13.75 3.73
CA THR A 129 18.62 12.86 3.58
C THR A 129 17.89 13.14 2.27
N ASP A 130 17.11 12.19 1.78
CA ASP A 130 16.23 12.37 0.63
C ASP A 130 14.87 11.73 0.92
N ASP A 131 13.85 12.57 1.08
CA ASP A 131 12.48 12.14 1.30
C ASP A 131 11.72 11.86 -0.01
N GLY A 132 12.44 11.72 -1.13
CA GLY A 132 11.91 11.54 -2.48
C GLY A 132 11.67 12.87 -3.22
N LEU A 133 11.85 14.01 -2.56
CA LEU A 133 11.70 15.34 -3.15
C LEU A 133 13.05 16.04 -3.40
N GLY A 134 14.17 15.39 -3.04
CA GLY A 134 15.53 15.88 -3.26
C GLY A 134 16.39 15.86 -2.00
N HIS A 135 17.69 16.05 -2.20
CA HIS A 135 18.67 16.07 -1.11
C HIS A 135 18.46 17.25 -0.16
N ARG A 136 18.45 16.94 1.13
CA ARG A 136 18.36 17.91 2.22
C ARG A 136 19.54 17.69 3.14
N PRO A 137 20.30 18.72 3.53
CA PRO A 137 21.27 18.55 4.61
C PRO A 137 20.50 18.13 5.87
N VAL A 138 21.11 17.33 6.75
CA VAL A 138 20.61 16.90 8.08
C VAL A 138 21.56 17.43 9.14
N LEU A 139 22.84 17.16 8.96
CA LEU A 139 23.93 17.60 9.83
C LEU A 139 25.06 18.12 8.94
N GLY A 140 25.81 19.10 9.42
CA GLY A 140 26.94 19.66 8.69
C GLY A 140 28.03 20.15 9.62
N MET A 141 29.28 20.01 9.20
CA MET A 141 30.42 20.65 9.84
C MET A 141 31.41 21.14 8.81
N ASP A 142 31.98 22.28 9.14
CA ASP A 142 33.13 22.88 8.51
C ASP A 142 34.25 22.94 9.56
N THR A 143 35.28 22.13 9.41
CA THR A 143 36.38 22.02 10.37
C THR A 143 37.73 22.03 9.68
N THR A 144 38.78 22.36 10.41
CA THR A 144 40.15 22.02 10.05
C THR A 144 40.62 20.84 10.89
N LEU A 145 41.17 19.83 10.23
CA LEU A 145 41.80 18.65 10.83
C LEU A 145 43.31 18.74 10.63
N ILE A 146 44.08 18.50 11.69
CA ILE A 146 45.52 18.25 11.61
C ILE A 146 45.77 16.85 12.17
N GLY A 147 46.37 15.98 11.36
CA GLY A 147 46.78 14.65 11.79
C GLY A 147 48.29 14.49 11.64
N TYR A 148 48.92 13.90 12.65
CA TYR A 148 50.32 13.52 12.64
C TYR A 148 50.53 12.16 13.30
N PHE A 149 51.17 11.26 12.56
CA PHE A 149 51.64 9.95 13.00
C PHE A 149 53.13 9.84 12.69
N SER A 150 53.92 9.40 13.66
CA SER A 150 55.34 9.12 13.46
C SER A 150 55.52 7.71 12.86
N ASP A 151 56.63 7.50 12.15
CA ASP A 151 56.97 6.25 11.46
C ASP A 151 57.34 5.09 12.40
N ASP A 152 57.40 5.32 13.72
CA ASP A 152 57.93 4.36 14.70
C ASP A 152 56.97 3.18 15.02
N GLY A 153 55.95 2.97 14.19
CA GLY A 153 54.97 1.89 14.33
C GLY A 153 53.85 2.19 15.34
N PRO A 154 52.85 1.31 15.49
CA PRO A 154 51.89 1.42 16.58
C PRO A 154 52.67 1.40 17.90
N ILE A 155 52.51 2.45 18.70
CA ILE A 155 53.12 2.54 20.02
C ILE A 155 52.47 1.44 20.89
N GLU A 156 53.08 0.25 20.93
CA GLU A 156 52.57 -0.90 21.70
C GLU A 156 52.54 -0.62 23.20
N ASP A 157 53.21 0.46 23.65
CA ASP A 157 53.28 0.89 25.04
C ASP A 157 53.67 2.39 25.09
N ALA A 158 52.71 3.30 25.29
CA ALA A 158 52.95 4.76 25.35
C ALA A 158 53.64 5.18 26.66
N ARG A 159 54.74 4.51 27.00
CA ARG A 159 55.62 4.90 28.07
C ARG A 159 56.70 5.83 27.50
N PRO A 160 57.03 6.93 28.19
CA PRO A 160 57.96 7.92 27.65
C PRO A 160 59.30 7.31 27.18
N LEU A 161 59.90 7.74 26.02
CA LEU A 161 61.37 7.61 25.65
C LEU A 161 62.12 8.95 25.20
N LEU A 162 62.95 9.68 26.01
CA LEU A 162 63.60 11.05 25.87
C LEU A 162 65.06 10.72 26.11
N GLU A 163 65.91 11.35 25.33
CA GLU A 163 67.35 11.17 25.42
C GLU A 163 68.08 12.43 25.89
N ASP A 164 67.39 13.50 26.31
CA ASP A 164 68.07 14.75 26.71
C ASP A 164 68.23 14.90 28.23
N GLN A 165 69.46 14.67 28.70
CA GLN A 165 69.84 14.62 30.12
C GLN A 165 69.79 15.98 30.86
N ALA A 166 69.62 17.11 30.17
CA ALA A 166 69.69 18.42 30.81
C ALA A 166 68.40 18.85 31.56
N VAL A 167 67.28 18.16 31.35
CA VAL A 167 65.95 18.59 31.85
C VAL A 167 65.46 17.77 33.06
N CYS A 168 66.13 16.66 33.39
CA CYS A 168 65.75 15.78 34.49
C CYS A 168 66.84 15.67 35.55
N ASP A 169 66.62 16.31 36.71
CA ASP A 169 67.41 16.07 37.92
C ASP A 169 66.51 15.31 38.92
N PRO A 170 66.51 13.96 38.91
CA PRO A 170 65.67 13.17 39.80
C PRO A 170 66.29 13.10 41.21
N ALA A 171 65.46 13.22 42.24
CA ALA A 171 65.88 12.93 43.61
C ALA A 171 66.08 11.40 43.81
N PRO A 172 67.17 10.93 44.44
CA PRO A 172 67.41 9.50 44.69
C PRO A 172 66.41 8.90 45.71
N PRO A 173 66.15 7.55 45.69
CA PRO A 173 67.02 6.49 45.20
C PRO A 173 66.27 5.44 44.34
N GLU A 174 66.00 5.72 43.07
CA GLU A 174 66.07 4.72 41.98
C GLU A 174 65.74 5.42 40.64
N PRO A 175 66.67 5.43 39.67
CA PRO A 175 66.51 6.17 38.41
C PRO A 175 65.68 5.38 37.40
N GLY A 176 64.49 5.89 37.04
CA GLY A 176 63.85 5.55 35.76
C GLY A 176 64.36 6.48 34.66
N PRO A 177 64.53 6.01 33.40
CA PRO A 177 64.92 6.90 32.30
C PRO A 177 63.80 7.92 32.06
N CYS A 178 64.18 9.19 31.96
CA CYS A 178 63.31 10.33 31.69
C CYS A 178 63.11 10.45 30.22
N THR A 179 61.85 10.61 29.77
CA THR A 179 61.61 10.17 28.43
C THR A 179 60.48 10.87 27.53
N ASP A 180 60.62 11.11 26.20
CA ASP A 180 59.77 11.81 25.20
C ASP A 180 58.83 10.77 24.57
N VAL A 181 57.52 10.87 24.77
CA VAL A 181 56.58 10.17 23.88
C VAL A 181 56.19 11.16 22.80
N GLU A 182 56.46 10.84 21.53
CA GLU A 182 55.67 11.45 20.46
C GLU A 182 54.27 10.82 20.51
N LEU A 183 53.35 11.52 21.16
CA LEU A 183 51.96 11.11 21.13
C LEU A 183 51.40 11.43 19.74
N PRO A 184 50.90 10.43 18.99
CA PRO A 184 50.15 10.71 17.77
C PRO A 184 49.06 11.73 18.10
N THR A 185 49.01 12.80 17.31
CA THR A 185 48.15 13.93 17.61
C THR A 185 47.17 14.11 16.47
N LEU A 186 45.89 13.91 16.79
CA LEU A 186 44.77 14.32 15.96
C LEU A 186 44.16 15.58 16.58
N ALA A 187 44.12 16.67 15.83
CA ALA A 187 43.56 17.94 16.28
C ALA A 187 42.45 18.37 15.33
N LEU A 188 41.28 18.71 15.88
CA LEU A 188 40.10 19.10 15.13
C LEU A 188 39.50 20.38 15.74
N GLY A 189 39.17 21.34 14.90
CA GLY A 189 38.74 22.66 15.36
C GLY A 189 38.28 23.58 14.24
N PRO A 190 37.88 24.83 14.57
CA PRO A 190 37.16 25.68 13.65
C PRO A 190 37.91 25.88 12.33
N ARG A 191 37.17 25.83 11.22
CA ARG A 191 37.75 25.96 9.87
C ARG A 191 38.67 27.18 9.74
N GLY A 192 39.86 26.97 9.18
CA GLY A 192 40.89 27.98 8.98
C GLY A 192 41.60 28.44 10.24
N ARG A 193 41.41 27.77 11.39
CA ARG A 193 42.11 28.06 12.65
C ARG A 193 42.89 26.86 13.12
N THR A 194 44.02 27.10 13.78
CA THR A 194 44.75 26.02 14.44
C THR A 194 43.85 25.39 15.51
N PRO A 195 43.54 24.09 15.39
CA PRO A 195 42.79 23.37 16.40
C PRO A 195 43.64 23.09 17.65
N GLU A 196 43.00 23.05 18.82
CA GLU A 196 43.63 22.47 20.01
C GLU A 196 43.75 20.94 19.83
N PRO A 197 44.86 20.33 20.27
CA PRO A 197 45.04 18.89 20.22
C PRO A 197 43.98 18.15 21.03
N ALA A 198 43.39 17.08 20.48
CA ALA A 198 42.37 16.30 21.17
C ALA A 198 43.00 15.35 22.21
N GLN A 199 42.38 15.24 23.40
CA GLN A 199 42.83 14.39 24.52
C GLN A 199 42.11 13.02 24.59
N ARG A 200 41.80 12.35 23.48
CA ARG A 200 41.19 11.01 23.55
C ARG A 200 42.00 9.98 22.76
N GLU A 201 42.58 9.05 23.50
CA GLU A 201 43.16 7.81 22.98
C GLU A 201 42.05 6.80 22.72
N VAL A 202 42.09 6.14 21.56
CA VAL A 202 41.28 4.95 21.24
C VAL A 202 42.25 3.78 21.05
N PRO A 203 41.94 2.55 21.49
CA PRO A 203 42.87 1.43 21.39
C PRO A 203 43.35 1.18 19.96
N ALA A 204 44.64 0.87 19.82
CA ALA A 204 45.35 0.72 18.56
C ALA A 204 44.73 -0.33 17.62
N GLY A 205 44.86 -0.07 16.30
CA GLY A 205 44.58 -1.10 15.29
C GLY A 205 44.65 -0.66 13.83
N THR A 206 44.30 0.59 13.47
CA THR A 206 44.40 1.11 12.08
C THR A 206 44.22 2.64 11.94
N TYR A 207 43.27 3.23 12.67
CA TYR A 207 42.93 4.67 12.57
C TYR A 207 42.86 5.32 13.96
N TRP A 208 43.26 6.58 14.04
CA TRP A 208 42.88 7.47 15.14
C TRP A 208 41.67 8.27 14.73
N ALA A 209 40.74 8.46 15.66
CA ALA A 209 39.46 9.04 15.33
C ALA A 209 39.14 10.19 16.30
N ALA A 210 38.69 11.32 15.75
CA ALA A 210 38.19 12.45 16.53
C ALA A 210 36.67 12.58 16.35
N PRO A 211 35.92 12.90 17.42
CA PRO A 211 34.48 13.10 17.29
C PRO A 211 34.20 14.30 16.39
N TRP A 212 33.32 14.12 15.42
CA TRP A 212 32.87 15.17 14.50
C TRP A 212 32.13 16.27 15.29
N ALA A 213 31.13 15.95 16.12
CA ALA A 213 30.40 16.93 16.91
C ALA A 213 29.70 16.28 18.12
N GLU A 214 29.31 17.09 19.11
CA GLU A 214 28.27 16.68 20.06
C GLU A 214 26.92 16.65 19.32
N PRO A 215 26.14 15.56 19.43
CA PRO A 215 24.89 15.41 18.70
C PRO A 215 23.88 16.51 19.11
N ASP A 216 23.27 17.17 18.11
CA ASP A 216 22.08 17.99 18.36
C ASP A 216 20.94 17.06 18.78
N PRO A 217 20.31 17.27 19.95
CA PRO A 217 19.25 16.42 20.46
C PRO A 217 18.01 16.48 19.56
N GLN A 218 17.94 15.63 18.54
CA GLN A 218 16.74 15.45 17.73
C GLN A 218 15.69 14.66 18.51
N GLY A 219 14.43 15.08 18.37
CA GLY A 219 13.28 14.30 18.82
C GLY A 219 13.14 13.03 17.98
N ASN A 220 13.05 11.89 18.65
CA ASN A 220 12.85 10.58 18.06
C ASN A 220 11.54 9.97 18.56
N ARG A 221 10.77 9.37 17.67
CA ARG A 221 9.54 8.66 18.03
C ARG A 221 9.85 7.24 18.50
N MET A 222 9.39 6.90 19.69
CA MET A 222 9.38 5.55 20.25
C MET A 222 7.96 5.05 20.41
N VAL A 223 7.79 3.73 20.44
CA VAL A 223 6.51 3.10 20.74
C VAL A 223 6.65 2.17 21.93
N VAL A 224 5.82 2.40 22.94
CA VAL A 224 5.66 1.51 24.10
C VAL A 224 4.70 0.39 23.72
N VAL A 225 5.11 -0.86 23.93
CA VAL A 225 4.34 -2.07 23.62
C VAL A 225 4.43 -3.06 24.77
N ASP A 226 3.47 -3.98 24.93
CA ASP A 226 3.75 -5.20 25.68
C ASP A 226 4.44 -6.19 24.73
N ALA A 227 5.74 -6.39 24.91
CA ALA A 227 6.54 -7.15 23.96
C ALA A 227 6.15 -8.64 23.91
N ALA A 228 5.64 -9.21 25.00
CA ALA A 228 5.17 -10.59 25.01
C ALA A 228 3.84 -10.75 24.26
N ALA A 229 2.90 -9.81 24.48
CA ALA A 229 1.65 -9.77 23.73
C ALA A 229 1.89 -9.51 22.24
N GLU A 230 2.85 -8.62 21.90
CA GLU A 230 3.22 -8.31 20.52
C GLU A 230 3.83 -9.52 19.82
N ALA A 231 4.74 -10.23 20.47
CA ALA A 231 5.30 -11.47 19.94
C ALA A 231 4.21 -12.51 19.64
N THR A 232 3.20 -12.62 20.50
CA THR A 232 2.08 -13.56 20.31
C THR A 232 1.22 -13.16 19.10
N LEU A 233 0.91 -11.86 18.96
CA LEU A 233 0.19 -11.36 17.79
C LEU A 233 0.96 -11.63 16.50
N LEU A 234 2.25 -11.28 16.45
CA LEU A 234 3.10 -11.48 15.27
C LEU A 234 3.23 -12.96 14.89
N ASP A 235 3.32 -13.86 15.87
CA ASP A 235 3.37 -15.31 15.62
C ASP A 235 2.06 -15.83 15.01
N LEU A 236 0.91 -15.36 15.51
CA LEU A 236 -0.41 -15.62 14.90
C LEU A 236 -0.54 -15.04 13.49
N GLY A 237 0.21 -13.97 13.19
CA GLY A 237 0.31 -13.35 11.87
C GLY A 237 1.34 -14.01 10.94
N GLY A 238 2.13 -14.98 11.41
CA GLY A 238 3.18 -15.64 10.63
C GLY A 238 4.54 -14.93 10.60
N ASN A 239 4.70 -13.81 11.31
CA ASN A 239 5.91 -12.98 11.35
C ASN A 239 6.90 -13.48 12.42
N THR A 240 7.36 -14.74 12.28
CA THR A 240 8.17 -15.44 13.30
C THR A 240 9.48 -14.73 13.67
N ALA A 241 10.19 -14.14 12.71
CA ALA A 241 11.44 -13.42 12.97
C ALA A 241 11.23 -12.14 13.82
N ALA A 242 10.17 -11.38 13.52
CA ALA A 242 9.79 -10.22 14.32
C ALA A 242 9.30 -10.65 15.72
N ALA A 243 8.53 -11.74 15.80
CA ALA A 243 8.09 -12.29 17.08
C ALA A 243 9.27 -12.70 17.98
N ASP A 244 10.32 -13.30 17.42
CA ASP A 244 11.55 -13.66 18.16
C ASP A 244 12.23 -12.42 18.77
N ALA A 245 12.34 -11.32 18.00
CA ALA A 245 12.92 -10.07 18.49
C ALA A 245 12.12 -9.50 19.68
N PHE A 246 10.79 -9.45 19.58
CA PHE A 246 9.93 -9.02 20.68
C PHE A 246 10.01 -9.93 21.91
N ARG A 247 10.22 -11.25 21.74
CA ARG A 247 10.49 -12.14 22.89
C ARG A 247 11.79 -11.79 23.60
N VAL A 248 12.86 -11.42 22.87
CA VAL A 248 14.13 -10.95 23.48
C VAL A 248 13.92 -9.65 24.25
N LEU A 249 13.11 -8.72 23.72
CA LEU A 249 12.76 -7.49 24.43
C LEU A 249 11.98 -7.75 25.72
N ALA A 250 11.00 -8.67 25.68
CA ALA A 250 10.23 -9.08 26.85
C ALA A 250 11.12 -9.75 27.91
N GLN A 251 12.06 -10.60 27.49
CA GLN A 251 13.00 -11.29 28.41
C GLN A 251 13.95 -10.32 29.12
N SER A 252 14.39 -9.28 28.44
CA SER A 252 15.31 -8.28 28.99
C SER A 252 14.62 -7.24 29.87
N SER A 253 13.29 -7.07 29.75
CA SER A 253 12.52 -6.01 30.42
C SER A 253 11.76 -6.49 31.67
N PRO A 254 11.49 -5.63 32.67
CA PRO A 254 12.12 -4.33 32.88
C PRO A 254 13.51 -4.52 33.51
N ALA A 255 14.47 -3.68 33.15
CA ALA A 255 15.78 -3.70 33.79
C ALA A 255 15.96 -2.50 34.72
N GLY A 256 16.59 -2.74 35.86
CA GLY A 256 16.99 -1.68 36.80
C GLY A 256 18.42 -1.19 36.55
N SER A 257 19.25 -2.02 35.92
CA SER A 257 20.66 -1.74 35.64
C SER A 257 21.10 -2.45 34.36
N LEU A 258 22.20 -1.98 33.75
CA LEU A 258 22.75 -2.59 32.53
C LEU A 258 23.21 -4.04 32.76
N SER A 259 23.80 -4.33 33.93
CA SER A 259 24.20 -5.69 34.30
C SER A 259 23.01 -6.66 34.32
N ALA A 260 21.85 -6.20 34.82
CA ALA A 260 20.64 -7.01 34.84
C ALA A 260 20.10 -7.29 33.43
N VAL A 261 20.26 -6.36 32.49
CA VAL A 261 19.94 -6.60 31.06
C VAL A 261 20.82 -7.73 30.53
N VAL A 262 22.14 -7.58 30.66
CA VAL A 262 23.15 -8.52 30.13
C VAL A 262 22.93 -9.93 30.67
N ASP A 263 22.70 -10.06 31.99
CA ASP A 263 22.51 -11.36 32.63
C ASP A 263 21.24 -12.08 32.13
N ARG A 264 20.17 -11.34 31.77
CA ARG A 264 18.94 -11.92 31.22
C ARG A 264 19.04 -12.28 29.74
N LEU A 265 20.01 -11.72 29.01
CA LEU A 265 20.25 -11.99 27.60
C LEU A 265 21.10 -13.26 27.36
N SER A 266 21.47 -13.99 28.42
CA SER A 266 22.20 -15.25 28.27
C SER A 266 21.40 -16.25 27.41
N GLY A 267 21.92 -16.60 26.23
CA GLY A 267 21.24 -17.49 25.27
C GLY A 267 20.30 -16.79 24.30
N ALA A 268 20.29 -15.46 24.25
CA ALA A 268 19.50 -14.69 23.28
C ALA A 268 19.97 -14.93 21.83
N ALA A 269 19.01 -14.89 20.90
CA ALA A 269 19.25 -15.21 19.50
C ALA A 269 19.64 -14.01 18.62
N THR A 270 19.43 -12.77 19.07
CA THR A 270 19.74 -11.55 18.29
C THR A 270 21.24 -11.23 18.29
N GLU A 271 21.72 -10.60 17.23
CA GLU A 271 23.14 -10.22 17.07
C GLU A 271 23.56 -9.21 18.16
N GLU A 272 22.74 -8.20 18.40
CA GLU A 272 23.02 -7.15 19.38
C GLU A 272 23.02 -7.68 20.82
N ALA A 273 22.14 -8.64 21.14
CA ALA A 273 22.16 -9.26 22.46
C ALA A 273 23.44 -10.07 22.69
N ARG A 274 23.94 -10.80 21.68
CA ARG A 274 25.20 -11.52 21.78
C ARG A 274 26.37 -10.56 21.95
N ALA A 275 26.44 -9.50 21.15
CA ALA A 275 27.47 -8.47 21.26
C ALA A 275 27.47 -7.81 22.65
N LEU A 276 26.29 -7.54 23.22
CA LEU A 276 26.16 -6.97 24.57
C LEU A 276 26.65 -7.94 25.66
N VAL A 277 26.40 -9.24 25.50
CA VAL A 277 26.91 -10.29 26.41
C VAL A 277 28.43 -10.44 26.29
N GLU A 278 28.98 -10.40 25.08
CA GLU A 278 30.44 -10.44 24.83
C GLU A 278 31.16 -9.19 25.37
N ALA A 279 30.49 -8.03 25.36
CA ALA A 279 31.04 -6.79 25.88
C ALA A 279 30.97 -6.65 27.42
N LYS A 280 30.43 -7.65 28.14
CA LYS A 280 30.14 -7.57 29.59
C LYS A 280 31.28 -7.00 30.43
N ASP A 281 32.51 -7.43 30.20
CA ASP A 281 33.67 -7.01 31.00
C ASP A 281 34.12 -5.56 30.69
N ARG A 282 33.76 -5.03 29.52
CA ARG A 282 34.10 -3.66 29.07
C ARG A 282 33.04 -2.62 29.45
N LEU A 283 31.83 -3.06 29.80
CA LEU A 283 30.68 -2.19 30.11
C LEU A 283 30.90 -1.21 31.27
N PRO A 284 31.54 -1.58 32.40
CA PRO A 284 31.75 -0.64 33.51
C PRO A 284 32.52 0.62 33.09
N ALA A 285 33.53 0.48 32.23
CA ALA A 285 34.31 1.60 31.72
C ALA A 285 33.45 2.54 30.84
N HIS A 286 32.59 1.97 29.99
CA HIS A 286 31.69 2.75 29.13
C HIS A 286 30.64 3.52 29.95
N LEU A 287 30.09 2.87 30.98
CA LEU A 287 29.16 3.52 31.92
C LEU A 287 29.82 4.66 32.68
N GLN A 288 31.07 4.48 33.11
CA GLN A 288 31.80 5.53 33.81
C GLN A 288 32.02 6.76 32.91
N ILE A 289 32.40 6.56 31.64
CA ILE A 289 32.56 7.65 30.68
C ILE A 289 31.25 8.43 30.48
N LEU A 290 30.12 7.72 30.31
CA LEU A 290 28.80 8.34 30.19
C LEU A 290 28.40 9.09 31.46
N ALA A 291 28.67 8.51 32.62
CA ALA A 291 28.39 9.10 33.92
C ALA A 291 29.20 10.39 34.12
N ASP A 292 30.51 10.37 33.83
CA ASP A 292 31.39 11.53 33.92
C ASP A 292 30.96 12.65 32.98
N THR A 293 30.60 12.31 31.73
CA THR A 293 30.11 13.27 30.72
C THR A 293 28.82 13.96 31.16
N THR A 294 27.98 13.28 31.94
CA THR A 294 26.70 13.81 32.43
C THR A 294 26.75 14.34 33.87
N GLY A 295 27.92 14.29 34.52
CA GLY A 295 28.10 14.68 35.92
C GLY A 295 27.36 13.78 36.92
N ARG A 296 27.21 12.49 36.60
CA ARG A 296 26.45 11.48 37.38
C ARG A 296 27.35 10.35 37.87
N SER A 297 26.78 9.48 38.71
CA SER A 297 27.43 8.22 39.08
C SER A 297 26.96 7.08 38.16
N ALA A 298 27.85 6.16 37.79
CA ALA A 298 27.49 5.02 36.95
C ALA A 298 26.40 4.14 37.58
N GLU A 299 26.36 4.05 38.91
CA GLU A 299 25.36 3.27 39.67
C GLU A 299 23.96 3.90 39.66
N SER A 300 23.86 5.21 39.37
CA SER A 300 22.58 5.92 39.30
C SER A 300 21.87 5.81 37.94
N LEU A 301 22.49 5.17 36.95
CA LEU A 301 21.93 5.01 35.60
C LEU A 301 21.02 3.77 35.55
N SER A 302 19.71 4.00 35.49
CA SER A 302 18.73 2.94 35.21
C SER A 302 18.81 2.53 33.74
N ALA A 303 18.70 1.24 33.42
CA ALA A 303 18.80 0.75 32.05
C ALA A 303 17.44 0.31 31.49
N VAL A 304 17.10 0.72 30.28
CA VAL A 304 15.84 0.38 29.60
C VAL A 304 16.16 -0.32 28.28
N PRO A 305 15.88 -1.62 28.16
CA PRO A 305 16.02 -2.35 26.91
C PRO A 305 15.09 -1.80 25.83
N VAL A 306 15.59 -1.75 24.59
CA VAL A 306 14.82 -1.34 23.41
C VAL A 306 15.12 -2.23 22.21
N LEU A 307 14.14 -2.37 21.32
CA LEU A 307 14.37 -2.89 19.97
C LEU A 307 14.46 -1.71 19.01
N ALA A 308 15.65 -1.47 18.47
CA ALA A 308 15.85 -0.46 17.43
C ALA A 308 15.25 -0.95 16.11
N THR A 309 14.87 -0.05 15.22
CA THR A 309 14.51 -0.41 13.84
C THR A 309 15.77 -0.30 12.97
N SER A 310 16.13 -1.38 12.27
CA SER A 310 17.42 -1.53 11.55
C SER A 310 17.54 -0.60 10.34
N VAL A 311 16.41 -0.10 9.86
CA VAL A 311 16.32 0.86 8.79
C VAL A 311 15.98 2.20 9.43
N GLY A 312 17.02 3.00 9.68
CA GLY A 312 16.85 4.43 9.86
C GLY A 312 15.88 4.92 8.81
N SER A 313 14.74 5.42 9.28
CA SER A 313 13.52 5.62 8.51
C SER A 313 13.69 6.58 7.32
N ALA A 314 14.84 7.22 7.13
CA ALA A 314 15.20 7.94 5.92
C ALA A 314 16.54 7.45 5.34
N PRO A 315 16.71 7.43 4.01
CA PRO A 315 18.02 7.24 3.40
C PRO A 315 18.93 8.39 3.85
N LEU A 316 20.00 8.06 4.57
CA LEU A 316 21.02 9.00 5.03
C LEU A 316 22.34 8.73 4.31
N SER A 317 22.80 9.72 3.55
CA SER A 317 24.10 9.69 2.88
C SER A 317 25.02 10.73 3.50
N LEU A 318 26.21 10.31 3.86
CA LEU A 318 27.23 11.20 4.37
C LEU A 318 28.25 11.51 3.28
N GLU A 319 28.37 12.78 2.96
CA GLU A 319 29.39 13.33 2.08
C GLU A 319 30.48 14.02 2.91
N VAL A 320 31.73 13.59 2.75
CA VAL A 320 32.90 14.24 3.34
C VAL A 320 33.79 14.75 2.22
N ARG A 321 34.05 16.05 2.23
CA ARG A 321 34.93 16.76 1.30
C ARG A 321 36.18 17.17 2.05
N ALA A 322 37.35 16.80 1.55
CA ALA A 322 38.63 17.16 2.13
C ALA A 322 39.43 18.02 1.16
N LYS A 323 39.88 19.18 1.64
CA LYS A 323 40.79 20.08 0.94
C LYS A 323 42.11 20.10 1.69
N PRO A 324 43.17 19.45 1.17
CA PRO A 324 44.47 19.48 1.82
C PRO A 324 45.08 20.88 1.75
N TYR A 325 45.82 21.27 2.77
CA TYR A 325 46.70 22.43 2.70
C TYR A 325 47.90 22.12 1.79
N ARG A 326 48.40 23.13 1.06
CA ARG A 326 49.50 22.94 0.09
C ARG A 326 50.83 22.59 0.75
N GLU A 327 51.04 23.13 1.93
CA GLU A 327 52.23 22.91 2.75
C GLU A 327 51.82 22.08 3.97
N PRO A 328 52.75 21.30 4.56
CA PRO A 328 52.48 20.59 5.81
C PRO A 328 52.28 21.57 6.98
N ALA A 329 51.53 21.14 8.00
CA ALA A 329 51.40 21.92 9.22
C ALA A 329 52.74 21.97 9.96
N THR A 330 53.05 23.10 10.61
CA THR A 330 54.32 23.23 11.33
C THR A 330 54.08 22.98 12.81
N ARG A 331 54.91 22.15 13.45
CA ARG A 331 54.84 21.92 14.89
C ARG A 331 55.44 23.13 15.62
N LEU A 332 54.64 23.78 16.46
CA LEU A 332 55.11 24.80 17.39
C LEU A 332 55.72 24.13 18.64
N ARG A 333 56.69 24.80 19.25
CA ARG A 333 57.49 24.27 20.37
C ARG A 333 56.60 23.95 21.58
N ILE A 334 56.85 22.83 22.25
CA ILE A 334 56.18 22.45 23.50
C ILE A 334 56.42 23.57 24.55
N GLU A 335 55.35 24.23 25.00
CA GLU A 335 55.42 25.17 26.12
C GLU A 335 55.32 24.40 27.44
N GLN A 336 56.26 24.64 28.36
CA GLN A 336 56.20 24.05 29.69
C GLN A 336 55.06 24.68 30.49
N ALA A 337 54.24 23.85 31.15
CA ALA A 337 53.24 24.36 32.08
C ALA A 337 53.94 25.14 33.22
N PRO A 338 53.42 26.32 33.63
CA PRO A 338 53.99 27.06 34.74
C PRO A 338 53.88 26.23 36.03
N VAL A 339 55.01 26.09 36.73
CA VAL A 339 55.08 25.38 38.03
C VAL A 339 54.14 26.06 39.01
N ASP A 340 53.23 25.31 39.65
CA ASP A 340 52.43 25.84 40.76
C ASP A 340 53.38 26.23 41.90
N PRO A 341 53.51 27.53 42.24
CA PRO A 341 54.40 27.96 43.30
C PRO A 341 54.00 27.43 44.70
N ARG A 342 52.79 26.89 44.86
CA ARG A 342 52.27 26.33 46.13
C ARG A 342 52.54 24.84 46.31
N ASP A 343 52.88 24.12 45.24
CA ASP A 343 53.32 22.73 45.31
C ASP A 343 54.55 22.52 44.41
N PRO A 344 55.73 23.04 44.82
CA PRO A 344 56.97 22.92 44.06
C PRO A 344 57.50 21.47 44.01
N THR A 345 56.89 20.57 44.77
CA THR A 345 57.21 19.14 44.88
C THR A 345 56.19 18.23 44.19
N GLY A 346 55.10 18.78 43.66
CA GLY A 346 54.14 18.04 42.86
C GLY A 346 54.85 17.37 41.68
N PRO A 347 54.36 16.21 41.20
CA PRO A 347 54.95 15.56 40.04
C PRO A 347 55.05 16.58 38.90
N ARG A 348 56.28 16.82 38.41
CA ARG A 348 56.52 17.59 37.17
C ARG A 348 56.03 16.74 36.00
N GLY A 349 54.72 16.62 35.87
CA GLY A 349 54.05 15.66 35.02
C GLY A 349 53.12 16.37 34.06
N MET A 350 53.70 16.97 33.02
CA MET A 350 53.25 17.04 31.63
C MET A 350 54.06 18.13 30.92
N LEU A 351 55.00 17.70 30.06
CA LEU A 351 55.49 18.55 28.96
C LEU A 351 54.24 18.89 28.12
N GLY A 352 54.03 20.18 27.81
CA GLY A 352 52.80 20.66 27.17
C GLY A 352 52.46 19.93 25.87
N LEU A 353 51.17 19.96 25.51
CA LEU A 353 50.69 19.37 24.27
C LEU A 353 51.35 20.08 23.07
N PRO A 354 51.74 19.37 21.99
CA PRO A 354 52.26 20.00 20.79
C PRO A 354 51.20 20.94 20.22
N THR A 355 51.55 22.22 20.12
CA THR A 355 50.75 23.20 19.40
C THR A 355 51.12 23.14 17.91
N TRP A 356 50.14 23.36 17.03
CA TRP A 356 50.35 23.34 15.59
C TRP A 356 50.23 24.75 15.01
N GLU A 357 50.82 25.01 13.85
CA GLU A 357 50.57 26.21 13.07
C GLU A 357 50.07 25.82 11.69
N LEU A 358 48.93 26.38 11.29
CA LEU A 358 48.43 26.20 9.93
C LEU A 358 49.33 26.93 8.94
N PRO A 359 49.65 26.31 7.80
CA PRO A 359 50.56 26.90 6.83
C PRO A 359 49.94 28.09 6.09
N THR A 360 50.77 29.07 5.75
CA THR A 360 50.35 30.30 5.07
C THR A 360 50.14 30.13 3.56
N GLY A 361 50.61 29.02 2.97
CA GLY A 361 50.49 28.70 1.53
C GLY A 361 49.07 28.40 1.02
N GLY A 362 48.07 28.36 1.89
CA GLY A 362 46.65 28.17 1.55
C GLY A 362 46.28 26.73 1.14
N LEU A 363 45.04 26.54 0.68
CA LEU A 363 44.49 25.24 0.29
C LEU A 363 44.93 24.81 -1.11
N ALA A 364 45.05 23.50 -1.32
CA ALA A 364 45.24 22.91 -2.64
C ALA A 364 44.03 23.18 -3.55
N THR A 365 44.24 23.10 -4.87
CA THR A 365 43.16 23.25 -5.86
C THR A 365 42.33 21.99 -6.03
N GLN A 366 42.89 20.83 -5.66
CA GLN A 366 42.20 19.55 -5.71
C GLN A 366 41.42 19.34 -4.41
N GLU A 367 40.19 18.86 -4.55
CA GLU A 367 39.27 18.51 -3.48
C GLU A 367 38.92 17.04 -3.64
N ASP A 368 39.11 16.26 -2.59
CA ASP A 368 38.78 14.84 -2.59
C ASP A 368 37.45 14.66 -1.84
N VAL A 369 36.55 13.84 -2.41
CA VAL A 369 35.20 13.64 -1.88
C VAL A 369 34.97 12.16 -1.63
N SER A 370 34.45 11.82 -0.46
CA SER A 370 33.97 10.49 -0.11
C SER A 370 32.49 10.56 0.20
N THR A 371 31.72 9.60 -0.29
CA THR A 371 30.32 9.41 0.08
C THR A 371 30.13 8.04 0.74
N SER A 372 29.35 7.99 1.81
CA SER A 372 29.10 6.77 2.58
C SER A 372 27.64 6.68 2.98
N ASP A 373 27.04 5.49 2.85
CA ASP A 373 25.71 5.23 3.39
C ASP A 373 25.81 5.06 4.91
N VAL A 374 25.05 5.90 5.63
CA VAL A 374 25.01 5.90 7.10
C VAL A 374 23.60 5.63 7.64
N SER A 375 22.66 5.21 6.79
CA SER A 375 21.25 5.01 7.15
C SER A 375 21.06 4.04 8.32
N GLY A 376 21.79 2.92 8.33
CA GLY A 376 21.75 1.91 9.41
C GLY A 376 22.58 2.26 10.65
N ARG A 377 23.25 3.41 10.66
CA ARG A 377 24.17 3.85 11.73
C ARG A 377 23.72 5.15 12.41
N PHE A 378 23.04 6.02 11.68
CA PHE A 378 22.52 7.32 12.15
C PHE A 378 20.99 7.34 12.36
N GLY A 379 20.29 6.26 12.04
CA GLY A 379 18.84 6.18 12.10
C GLY A 379 18.25 6.21 13.51
N GLY A 380 17.32 7.13 13.75
CA GLY A 380 16.24 7.07 14.74
C GLY A 380 16.62 7.17 16.22
N LEU A 381 17.65 6.50 16.69
CA LEU A 381 18.22 6.75 18.02
C LEU A 381 19.70 7.01 17.97
N GLY A 382 20.32 6.49 16.90
CA GLY A 382 21.74 6.35 16.76
C GLY A 382 22.30 5.59 17.97
N LEU A 383 22.81 4.40 17.68
CA LEU A 383 23.32 3.56 18.75
C LEU A 383 24.68 2.98 18.35
N GLY A 384 25.51 3.73 17.61
CA GLY A 384 26.77 3.20 17.11
C GLY A 384 27.79 4.26 16.67
N VAL A 385 29.07 3.89 16.72
CA VAL A 385 30.18 4.74 16.28
C VAL A 385 30.51 4.43 14.82
N THR A 386 30.59 5.45 13.97
CA THR A 386 31.02 5.30 12.56
C THR A 386 32.33 6.02 12.35
N VAL A 387 33.41 5.28 12.05
CA VAL A 387 34.70 5.89 11.68
C VAL A 387 34.76 6.08 10.17
N ILE A 388 35.09 7.30 9.72
CA ILE A 388 35.15 7.64 8.30
C ILE A 388 36.53 8.16 7.97
N PRO A 389 37.26 7.49 7.06
CA PRO A 389 38.58 7.93 6.69
C PRO A 389 38.52 9.31 6.02
N VAL A 390 39.53 10.15 6.28
CA VAL A 390 39.70 11.41 5.56
C VAL A 390 39.84 11.11 4.05
N PRO A 391 38.99 11.69 3.18
CA PRO A 391 39.11 11.52 1.74
C PRO A 391 40.50 11.88 1.21
N GLY A 392 41.01 11.10 0.26
CA GLY A 392 42.33 11.31 -0.34
C GLY A 392 43.49 10.66 0.41
N LEU A 393 43.27 10.12 1.62
CA LEU A 393 44.25 9.29 2.31
C LEU A 393 44.04 7.81 1.95
N THR A 394 45.12 7.11 1.64
CA THR A 394 45.11 5.67 1.31
C THR A 394 45.67 4.85 2.46
N THR A 395 45.06 3.72 2.78
CA THR A 395 45.49 2.81 3.86
C THR A 395 45.66 1.39 3.34
N VAL A 396 46.43 0.58 4.06
CA VAL A 396 46.63 -0.85 3.73
C VAL A 396 45.56 -1.73 4.36
N GLN A 397 44.84 -1.19 5.35
CA GLN A 397 43.84 -1.92 6.14
C GLN A 397 42.52 -1.14 6.19
N ASP A 398 41.41 -1.87 6.11
CA ASP A 398 40.08 -1.29 6.30
C ASP A 398 39.94 -0.76 7.74
N PRO A 399 39.25 0.37 7.95
CA PRO A 399 38.98 0.85 9.30
C PRO A 399 38.28 -0.24 10.09
N VAL A 400 38.86 -0.61 11.24
CA VAL A 400 38.19 -1.48 12.21
C VAL A 400 37.00 -0.71 12.76
N LEU A 401 35.87 -0.84 12.08
CA LEU A 401 34.57 -0.42 12.56
C LEU A 401 34.29 -1.32 13.77
N SER A 402 34.57 -0.82 14.97
CA SER A 402 34.35 -1.54 16.21
C SER A 402 32.84 -1.82 16.38
N TYR A 403 32.39 -2.96 15.86
CA TYR A 403 31.10 -3.58 16.18
C TYR A 403 31.04 -4.07 17.65
N ASP A 404 32.12 -3.85 18.41
CA ASP A 404 32.34 -4.31 19.77
C ASP A 404 31.84 -3.36 20.86
N SER A 405 31.36 -2.17 20.48
CA SER A 405 30.84 -1.18 21.42
C SER A 405 29.32 -1.32 21.56
N PRO A 406 28.80 -1.56 22.78
CA PRO A 406 27.37 -1.75 22.99
C PRO A 406 26.59 -0.48 22.69
N ARG A 407 25.41 -0.69 22.11
CA ARG A 407 24.46 0.30 21.62
C ARG A 407 23.74 1.00 22.79
N LEU A 408 24.32 2.10 23.30
CA LEU A 408 23.84 2.82 24.49
C LEU A 408 23.49 4.29 24.20
N SER A 409 22.31 4.73 24.64
CA SER A 409 21.85 6.13 24.49
C SER A 409 21.23 6.65 25.78
N LEU A 410 21.58 7.86 26.19
CA LEU A 410 21.01 8.50 27.38
C LEU A 410 19.94 9.48 26.93
N VAL A 411 18.69 9.23 27.33
CA VAL A 411 17.53 9.97 26.80
C VAL A 411 16.83 10.78 27.86
N GLN A 412 16.23 11.87 27.42
CA GLN A 412 15.32 12.70 28.17
C GLN A 412 13.97 12.70 27.46
N GLU A 413 12.88 12.47 28.19
CA GLU A 413 11.55 12.57 27.60
C GLU A 413 11.26 14.01 27.19
N THR A 414 10.57 14.16 26.07
CA THR A 414 10.17 15.47 25.53
C THR A 414 8.68 15.61 25.26
N ARG A 415 7.86 14.93 26.08
CA ARG A 415 6.40 14.95 26.12
C ARG A 415 5.71 13.91 25.22
N THR A 416 4.42 13.72 25.52
CA THR A 416 3.47 12.93 24.72
C THR A 416 3.14 13.60 23.40
N LEU A 417 3.08 12.79 22.34
CA LEU A 417 2.75 13.25 21.00
C LEU A 417 1.22 13.27 20.82
N THR A 418 0.67 14.43 20.54
CA THR A 418 -0.75 14.64 20.21
C THR A 418 -0.86 15.34 18.89
N ARG A 419 -1.70 14.85 17.98
CA ARG A 419 -2.02 15.56 16.74
C ARG A 419 -3.01 16.70 17.04
N PRO A 420 -2.81 17.93 16.53
CA PRO A 420 -3.81 18.98 16.69
C PRO A 420 -5.11 18.59 15.98
N THR A 421 -6.21 18.52 16.73
CA THR A 421 -7.56 18.33 16.17
C THR A 421 -8.09 19.66 15.66
N THR A 422 -8.13 19.88 14.34
CA THR A 422 -8.90 20.98 13.78
C THR A 422 -10.38 20.58 13.72
N ALA A 423 -11.25 21.41 14.30
CA ALA A 423 -12.68 21.12 14.48
C ALA A 423 -13.54 21.34 13.22
N ASP A 424 -12.94 21.77 12.11
CA ASP A 424 -13.68 22.13 10.90
C ASP A 424 -13.46 21.06 9.81
N GLY A 425 -14.55 20.39 9.44
CA GLY A 425 -14.65 19.26 8.51
C GLY A 425 -14.29 19.56 7.04
N ASN A 426 -13.18 20.25 6.79
CA ASN A 426 -12.48 20.24 5.52
C ASN A 426 -11.02 19.80 5.81
N LEU A 427 -10.57 18.73 5.15
CA LEU A 427 -9.24 18.11 5.26
C LEU A 427 -8.10 19.03 4.79
N ALA A 428 -7.92 20.18 5.45
CA ALA A 428 -6.67 20.93 5.45
C ALA A 428 -5.93 20.50 6.72
N GLU A 429 -5.03 19.53 6.58
CA GLU A 429 -4.19 19.10 7.68
C GLU A 429 -3.15 20.21 7.93
N ALA A 430 -3.52 21.17 8.78
CA ALA A 430 -2.64 22.26 9.19
C ALA A 430 -1.53 21.67 10.07
N ALA A 431 -0.43 21.26 9.44
CA ALA A 431 0.76 20.80 10.14
C ALA A 431 1.34 21.96 10.97
N GLY A 432 1.39 21.78 12.29
CA GLY A 432 2.23 22.60 13.15
C GLY A 432 3.67 22.25 12.86
N VAL A 433 4.40 23.11 12.15
CA VAL A 433 5.83 22.95 11.90
C VAL A 433 6.57 23.27 13.20
N GLU A 434 6.56 22.34 14.15
CA GLU A 434 7.59 22.29 15.18
C GLU A 434 8.71 21.42 14.65
N THR A 435 9.86 22.04 14.39
CA THR A 435 11.04 21.33 13.97
C THR A 435 11.48 20.43 15.13
N ALA A 436 11.72 19.14 14.89
CA ALA A 436 12.07 18.15 15.93
C ALA A 436 13.31 18.54 16.80
N SER A 437 14.06 19.57 16.37
CA SER A 437 15.19 20.23 17.04
C SER A 437 14.77 21.44 17.93
N GLY A 438 13.64 21.38 18.65
CA GLY A 438 13.15 22.54 19.43
C GLY A 438 14.15 23.04 20.47
N THR A 439 14.66 24.27 20.35
CA THR A 439 15.53 24.90 21.35
C THR A 439 14.76 25.19 22.64
N LEU A 440 15.32 24.79 23.80
CA LEU A 440 14.77 25.12 25.12
C LEU A 440 14.96 26.62 25.41
N PRO A 441 13.91 27.38 25.74
CA PRO A 441 14.09 28.68 26.38
C PRO A 441 14.56 28.47 27.83
N GLY A 442 15.78 28.93 28.16
CA GLY A 442 16.18 29.15 29.56
C GLY A 442 17.37 28.38 30.11
N ARG A 443 18.18 27.67 29.30
CA ARG A 443 19.57 27.39 29.72
C ARG A 443 20.46 28.56 29.30
N PRO A 444 21.28 29.14 30.20
CA PRO A 444 22.37 30.00 29.75
C PRO A 444 23.23 29.19 28.79
N GLU A 445 23.68 29.81 27.70
CA GLU A 445 24.78 29.28 26.88
C GLU A 445 25.88 28.86 27.85
N VAL A 446 26.01 27.56 28.09
CA VAL A 446 27.28 27.05 28.56
C VAL A 446 28.19 27.38 27.41
N ALA A 447 29.13 28.29 27.63
CA ALA A 447 30.18 28.58 26.68
C ALA A 447 30.97 27.28 26.52
N VAL A 448 30.53 26.43 25.60
CA VAL A 448 31.34 25.32 25.13
C VAL A 448 32.50 26.00 24.44
N ALA A 449 33.68 25.92 25.04
CA ALA A 449 34.89 26.58 24.56
C ALA A 449 35.34 26.06 23.18
N ARG A 450 34.68 25.02 22.64
CA ARG A 450 34.77 24.61 21.25
C ARG A 450 33.60 25.20 20.48
N ALA A 451 33.90 25.98 19.43
CA ALA A 451 32.90 26.44 18.48
C ALA A 451 32.30 25.22 17.75
N LEU A 452 31.25 24.65 18.32
CA LEU A 452 30.49 23.55 17.76
C LEU A 452 29.59 24.07 16.63
N PRO A 453 29.49 23.38 15.48
CA PRO A 453 28.55 23.75 14.41
C PRO A 453 27.11 23.59 14.90
N ALA A 454 26.26 24.58 14.62
CA ALA A 454 24.82 24.44 14.80
C ALA A 454 24.26 23.45 13.76
N SER A 455 23.37 22.54 14.16
CA SER A 455 22.60 21.76 13.20
C SER A 455 21.81 22.71 12.29
N THR A 456 21.91 22.50 10.97
CA THR A 456 21.26 23.39 9.99
C THR A 456 19.96 22.81 9.45
N SER A 457 19.64 21.56 9.77
CA SER A 457 18.46 20.88 9.22
C SER A 457 17.41 20.58 10.25
N ARG A 458 16.16 20.72 9.82
CA ARG A 458 14.98 20.61 10.63
C ARG A 458 13.90 19.91 9.80
N GLU A 459 13.77 18.60 9.95
CA GLU A 459 12.70 17.84 9.28
C GLU A 459 11.31 18.37 9.70
N SER A 460 10.33 18.31 8.78
CA SER A 460 8.93 18.62 9.09
C SER A 460 8.34 17.52 9.98
N ALA A 461 7.86 17.89 11.16
CA ALA A 461 7.10 17.00 12.02
C ALA A 461 5.59 17.17 11.78
N TYR A 462 4.86 16.06 11.68
CA TYR A 462 3.40 16.03 11.54
C TYR A 462 2.68 15.60 12.84
N TYR A 463 3.46 15.47 13.92
CA TYR A 463 3.01 15.16 15.27
C TYR A 463 3.51 16.25 16.20
N ALA A 464 2.64 16.78 17.07
CA ALA A 464 3.05 17.79 18.04
C ALA A 464 3.35 17.13 19.39
N ALA A 465 4.44 17.53 20.05
CA ALA A 465 4.75 17.13 21.42
C ALA A 465 4.18 18.20 22.38
N THR A 466 2.97 18.01 22.91
CA THR A 466 2.31 19.02 23.75
C THR A 466 2.91 19.06 25.17
N ASP A 467 3.25 20.28 25.64
CA ASP A 467 3.87 20.50 26.97
C ASP A 467 2.82 20.55 28.06
N ASP A 468 2.37 19.39 28.54
CA ASP A 468 1.64 19.35 29.79
C ASP A 468 2.19 18.24 30.69
N GLY A 469 3.33 18.52 31.31
CA GLY A 469 3.65 17.96 32.62
C GLY A 469 4.92 17.12 32.72
N ARG A 470 5.81 17.61 33.58
CA ARG A 470 7.01 16.97 34.18
C ARG A 470 8.13 16.58 33.22
N ARG A 471 9.14 17.44 33.25
CA ARG A 471 10.51 17.19 32.78
C ARG A 471 11.08 15.95 33.48
N PHE A 472 11.78 15.10 32.74
CA PHE A 472 13.00 14.47 33.26
C PHE A 472 13.97 15.59 33.65
N GLY A 473 13.82 16.14 34.85
CA GLY A 473 14.39 17.43 35.21
C GLY A 473 14.95 17.48 36.62
N THR A 474 15.11 16.33 37.29
CA THR A 474 15.66 16.28 38.65
C THR A 474 16.57 15.08 38.95
N GLY A 475 17.06 14.31 37.96
CA GLY A 475 18.16 13.34 38.23
C GLY A 475 18.18 11.99 37.49
N ASP A 476 17.09 11.53 36.86
CA ASP A 476 16.92 10.09 36.52
C ASP A 476 16.68 9.81 35.02
N ALA A 477 17.55 10.25 34.11
CA ALA A 477 17.46 9.87 32.69
C ALA A 477 17.93 8.40 32.51
N PRO A 478 17.08 7.49 32.01
CA PRO A 478 17.47 6.10 31.79
C PRO A 478 18.41 5.97 30.59
N LEU A 479 19.30 5.00 30.70
CA LEU A 479 20.16 4.48 29.66
C LEU A 479 19.37 3.50 28.78
N LEU A 480 19.08 3.88 27.55
CA LEU A 480 18.52 2.96 26.57
C LEU A 480 19.58 1.99 26.08
N VAL A 481 19.20 0.71 26.00
CA VAL A 481 20.08 -0.39 25.63
C VAL A 481 19.45 -1.17 24.49
N SER A 482 20.08 -1.15 23.31
CA SER A 482 19.58 -1.95 22.18
C SER A 482 19.82 -3.44 22.46
N VAL A 483 18.77 -4.24 22.39
CA VAL A 483 18.85 -5.71 22.56
C VAL A 483 18.58 -6.48 21.26
N GLY A 484 18.18 -5.76 20.20
CA GLY A 484 17.96 -6.30 18.88
C GLY A 484 17.58 -5.21 17.90
N THR A 485 17.62 -5.54 16.62
CA THR A 485 17.11 -4.69 15.56
C THR A 485 15.97 -5.35 14.78
N LEU A 486 14.93 -4.57 14.45
CA LEU A 486 13.79 -4.99 13.63
C LEU A 486 13.96 -4.45 12.22
N VAL A 487 14.02 -5.34 11.24
CA VAL A 487 13.99 -4.99 9.81
C VAL A 487 12.54 -5.14 9.33
N PRO A 488 11.89 -4.09 8.82
CA PRO A 488 10.59 -4.26 8.16
C PRO A 488 10.76 -5.13 6.92
N GLU A 489 9.92 -6.17 6.79
CA GLU A 489 9.80 -6.89 5.53
C GLU A 489 8.80 -6.16 4.62
N PRO A 490 9.08 -6.02 3.32
CA PRO A 490 8.08 -5.54 2.37
C PRO A 490 6.99 -6.60 2.24
N ASP A 491 5.90 -6.48 3.00
CA ASP A 491 4.80 -7.44 2.90
C ASP A 491 4.22 -7.40 1.47
N THR A 492 4.16 -8.57 0.84
CA THR A 492 3.69 -8.75 -0.54
C THR A 492 2.20 -9.06 -0.60
N ASP A 493 1.58 -9.43 0.53
CA ASP A 493 0.15 -9.78 0.64
C ASP A 493 -0.61 -8.75 1.51
N LEU A 494 -0.49 -7.47 1.16
CA LEU A 494 -1.20 -6.30 1.75
C LEU A 494 -2.76 -6.37 1.68
N ALA A 495 -3.33 -7.51 1.27
CA ALA A 495 -4.77 -7.72 1.18
C ALA A 495 -5.43 -7.96 2.55
N GLY A 496 -4.67 -8.43 3.55
CA GLY A 496 -5.10 -8.57 4.95
C GLY A 496 -4.91 -7.30 5.78
N ILE A 497 -5.54 -7.24 6.96
CA ILE A 497 -5.27 -6.14 7.91
C ILE A 497 -4.05 -6.50 8.76
N ALA A 498 -2.97 -5.78 8.57
CA ALA A 498 -2.16 -5.15 9.62
C ALA A 498 -1.05 -4.36 8.91
N PRO A 499 -0.58 -3.22 9.43
CA PRO A 499 -0.54 -2.92 10.85
C PRO A 499 -1.05 -1.50 11.18
N LEU A 500 -1.62 -1.28 12.35
CA LEU A 500 -0.92 -0.54 13.40
C LEU A 500 0.62 -0.72 13.41
N LEU A 501 1.26 -0.03 12.46
CA LEU A 501 2.56 0.65 12.53
C LEU A 501 3.87 -0.07 12.92
N THR A 502 3.88 -1.36 13.29
CA THR A 502 5.10 -1.91 13.90
C THR A 502 6.08 -2.66 13.00
N ASP A 503 5.63 -3.20 11.86
CA ASP A 503 6.45 -4.12 11.04
C ASP A 503 6.40 -3.91 9.51
N VAL A 504 5.45 -3.12 8.97
CA VAL A 504 5.30 -2.93 7.51
C VAL A 504 5.43 -1.47 7.06
N GLU A 505 6.21 -1.24 6.01
CA GLU A 505 6.31 0.06 5.35
C GLU A 505 5.14 0.32 4.38
N LEU A 506 4.25 1.26 4.71
CA LEU A 506 3.14 1.67 3.85
C LEU A 506 3.57 2.76 2.85
N PRO A 507 3.36 2.56 1.54
CA PRO A 507 3.76 3.53 0.53
C PRO A 507 3.00 4.84 0.67
N THR A 508 3.73 5.95 0.71
CA THR A 508 3.20 7.32 0.64
C THR A 508 3.61 7.94 -0.69
N THR A 509 2.67 8.49 -1.45
CA THR A 509 2.96 9.08 -2.77
C THR A 509 2.36 10.47 -2.91
N LEU A 510 3.17 11.46 -3.28
CA LEU A 510 2.66 12.71 -3.86
C LEU A 510 1.98 12.35 -5.19
N VAL A 511 0.75 12.81 -5.40
CA VAL A 511 -0.06 12.54 -6.61
C VAL A 511 -0.39 13.80 -7.41
N ALA A 512 -0.35 14.97 -6.78
CA ALA A 512 -0.49 16.25 -7.47
C ALA A 512 0.26 17.36 -6.72
N ASP A 513 0.88 18.28 -7.47
CA ASP A 513 1.48 19.51 -6.94
C ASP A 513 0.39 20.49 -6.43
N PRO A 514 0.75 21.60 -5.74
CA PRO A 514 -0.23 22.55 -5.19
C PRO A 514 -1.16 23.21 -6.21
N ASP A 515 -0.72 23.30 -7.47
CA ASP A 515 -1.49 23.84 -8.60
C ASP A 515 -2.46 22.81 -9.23
N GLY A 516 -2.44 21.56 -8.73
CA GLY A 516 -3.23 20.44 -9.25
C GLY A 516 -2.58 19.70 -10.42
N THR A 517 -1.32 20.02 -10.77
CA THR A 517 -0.58 19.30 -11.81
C THR A 517 -0.29 17.87 -11.32
N PRO A 518 -0.67 16.82 -12.07
CA PRO A 518 -0.40 15.43 -11.67
C PRO A 518 1.09 15.15 -11.59
N ARG A 519 1.53 14.58 -10.47
CA ARG A 519 2.93 14.22 -10.21
C ARG A 519 2.95 12.99 -9.34
N GLU A 520 3.62 11.92 -9.77
CA GLU A 520 3.68 10.66 -9.02
C GLU A 520 5.10 10.46 -8.46
N VAL A 521 5.30 10.85 -7.20
CA VAL A 521 6.59 10.74 -6.49
C VAL A 521 6.37 9.98 -5.19
N ARG A 522 7.12 8.89 -4.99
CA ARG A 522 7.13 8.15 -3.72
C ARG A 522 7.90 8.96 -2.70
N LEU A 523 7.23 9.30 -1.60
CA LEU A 523 7.85 9.95 -0.47
C LEU A 523 8.52 8.88 0.41
N GLN A 524 9.74 9.16 0.87
CA GLN A 524 10.48 8.31 1.80
C GLN A 524 10.28 8.79 3.24
N PRO A 525 10.31 7.90 4.22
CA PRO A 525 10.10 8.29 5.61
C PRO A 525 11.24 9.20 6.13
N ALA A 526 10.98 9.90 7.23
CA ALA A 526 11.92 10.87 7.81
C ALA A 526 12.76 10.22 8.92
N SER A 527 14.00 10.68 9.12
CA SER A 527 14.97 10.02 10.01
C SER A 527 14.56 10.06 11.48
N THR A 528 13.74 11.05 11.85
CA THR A 528 13.19 11.25 13.20
C THR A 528 11.93 10.41 13.51
N GLY A 529 11.31 9.80 12.49
CA GLY A 529 10.03 9.09 12.62
C GLY A 529 8.80 10.01 12.74
N PHE A 530 8.98 11.33 12.56
CA PHE A 530 7.92 12.35 12.62
C PHE A 530 7.44 12.87 11.26
N GLY A 531 8.01 12.34 10.17
CA GLY A 531 7.76 12.79 8.81
C GLY A 531 6.36 12.47 8.26
N LEU A 532 6.13 12.91 7.03
CA LEU A 532 4.88 12.70 6.31
C LEU A 532 4.73 11.24 5.83
N ALA A 533 5.79 10.70 5.24
CA ALA A 533 5.85 9.31 4.80
C ALA A 533 6.23 8.38 5.95
N ASN A 534 5.86 7.12 5.79
CA ASN A 534 5.45 6.18 6.83
C ASN A 534 6.18 6.18 8.19
N GLN A 535 5.37 5.83 9.17
CA GLN A 535 5.44 6.08 10.61
C GLN A 535 6.18 4.99 11.40
N MET A 536 7.28 4.42 10.90
CA MET A 536 8.05 3.48 11.72
C MET A 536 8.72 4.24 12.87
N PRO A 537 8.56 3.79 14.13
CA PRO A 537 9.29 4.38 15.23
C PRO A 537 10.77 4.05 15.14
N ALA A 538 11.58 4.89 15.76
CA ALA A 538 13.00 4.66 15.94
C ALA A 538 13.28 3.42 16.81
N ALA A 539 12.41 3.14 17.78
CA ALA A 539 12.50 1.94 18.59
C ALA A 539 11.19 1.57 19.29
N TYR A 540 11.13 0.32 19.73
CA TYR A 540 10.14 -0.20 20.66
C TYR A 540 10.72 -0.34 22.06
N VAL A 541 9.90 -0.02 23.04
CA VAL A 541 10.19 -0.26 24.45
C VAL A 541 9.08 -1.09 25.07
N ASP A 542 9.45 -2.01 25.96
CA ASP A 542 8.48 -2.83 26.65
C ASP A 542 7.72 -2.04 27.73
N ALA A 543 6.44 -2.35 27.87
CA ALA A 543 5.51 -1.75 28.80
C ALA A 543 5.93 -1.95 30.25
N ALA A 544 6.67 -3.01 30.59
CA ALA A 544 7.19 -3.18 31.93
C ALA A 544 8.21 -2.09 32.30
N SER A 545 8.87 -1.49 31.31
CA SER A 545 9.81 -0.38 31.49
C SER A 545 9.13 1.00 31.55
N ALA A 546 7.79 1.08 31.40
CA ALA A 546 7.05 2.33 31.41
C ALA A 546 7.21 3.11 32.74
N ALA A 547 7.27 2.42 33.87
CA ALA A 547 7.49 3.05 35.18
C ALA A 547 8.90 3.67 35.30
N THR A 548 9.93 3.01 34.77
CA THR A 548 11.30 3.54 34.67
C THR A 548 11.36 4.77 33.78
N LEU A 549 10.48 4.84 32.77
CA LEU A 549 10.28 6.00 31.91
C LEU A 549 9.34 7.06 32.50
N GLY A 550 8.83 6.89 33.72
CA GLY A 550 7.92 7.85 34.35
C GLY A 550 6.51 7.93 33.73
N LEU A 551 6.12 6.96 32.90
CA LEU A 551 4.85 6.96 32.18
C LEU A 551 3.72 6.36 33.02
N GLU A 552 2.82 7.20 33.54
CA GLU A 552 1.64 6.73 34.29
C GLU A 552 0.55 6.14 33.39
N ARG A 553 0.40 6.68 32.16
CA ARG A 553 -0.59 6.23 31.16
C ARG A 553 0.10 6.03 29.81
N PRO A 554 0.86 4.94 29.65
CA PRO A 554 1.74 4.78 28.50
C PRO A 554 1.00 4.45 27.20
N PHE A 555 -0.27 4.08 27.20
CA PHE A 555 -0.92 3.49 26.02
C PHE A 555 -1.95 4.41 25.38
N SER A 556 -1.85 4.61 24.07
CA SER A 556 -2.85 5.33 23.28
C SER A 556 -4.02 4.41 22.90
N THR A 557 -3.71 3.16 22.53
CA THR A 557 -4.69 2.13 22.16
C THR A 557 -4.26 0.74 22.64
N VAL A 558 -5.20 -0.20 22.63
CA VAL A 558 -4.96 -1.63 22.85
C VAL A 558 -5.56 -2.42 21.70
N ARG A 559 -4.72 -3.16 20.98
CA ARG A 559 -5.16 -4.14 19.98
C ARG A 559 -5.60 -5.41 20.69
N VAL A 560 -6.77 -5.89 20.33
CA VAL A 560 -7.37 -7.07 20.96
C VAL A 560 -7.64 -8.16 19.93
N ARG A 561 -7.11 -9.35 20.18
CA ARG A 561 -7.46 -10.60 19.52
C ARG A 561 -8.58 -11.25 20.32
N VAL A 562 -9.66 -11.64 19.64
CA VAL A 562 -10.81 -12.31 20.25
C VAL A 562 -10.67 -13.83 20.13
N ALA A 563 -10.88 -14.53 21.24
CA ALA A 563 -10.84 -15.98 21.33
C ALA A 563 -12.04 -16.63 20.60
N ASP A 564 -11.92 -17.92 20.28
CA ASP A 564 -13.01 -18.75 19.71
C ASP A 564 -13.61 -18.23 18.39
N VAL A 565 -12.83 -17.45 17.63
CA VAL A 565 -13.18 -17.00 16.28
C VAL A 565 -12.48 -17.89 15.27
N GLY A 566 -13.23 -18.46 14.33
CA GLY A 566 -12.68 -19.32 13.26
C GLY A 566 -11.90 -18.56 12.18
N GLU A 567 -11.40 -19.31 11.19
CA GLU A 567 -10.66 -18.76 10.04
C GLU A 567 -11.56 -18.15 8.97
N ASP A 568 -12.82 -18.58 8.86
CA ASP A 568 -13.75 -18.14 7.81
C ASP A 568 -14.56 -16.89 8.21
N LEU A 569 -14.90 -16.04 7.24
CA LEU A 569 -15.79 -14.90 7.48
C LEU A 569 -17.24 -15.37 7.61
N THR A 570 -17.70 -15.61 8.85
CA THR A 570 -19.08 -16.03 9.14
C THR A 570 -19.82 -15.02 10.02
N PRO A 571 -21.16 -14.95 9.91
CA PRO A 571 -21.97 -14.13 10.82
C PRO A 571 -21.80 -14.51 12.30
N GLU A 572 -21.53 -15.79 12.58
CA GLU A 572 -21.28 -16.31 13.92
C GLU A 572 -19.95 -15.76 14.47
N ASN A 573 -18.88 -15.81 13.68
CA ASN A 573 -17.57 -15.25 14.04
C ASN A 573 -17.64 -13.74 14.29
N LEU A 574 -18.35 -13.00 13.43
CA LEU A 574 -18.56 -11.56 13.62
C LEU A 574 -19.39 -11.26 14.88
N ALA A 575 -20.41 -12.06 15.17
CA ALA A 575 -21.21 -11.90 16.39
C ALA A 575 -20.38 -12.17 17.66
N THR A 576 -19.43 -13.11 17.63
CA THR A 576 -18.48 -13.34 18.73
C THR A 576 -17.61 -12.10 18.96
N ILE A 577 -17.06 -11.51 17.91
CA ILE A 577 -16.24 -10.29 17.98
C ILE A 577 -17.08 -9.12 18.53
N ASP A 578 -18.29 -8.93 18.02
CA ASP A 578 -19.20 -7.88 18.46
C ASP A 578 -19.63 -8.04 19.92
N ALA A 579 -19.80 -9.27 20.39
CA ALA A 579 -20.12 -9.55 21.80
C ALA A 579 -18.99 -9.13 22.75
N VAL A 580 -17.72 -9.39 22.39
CA VAL A 580 -16.56 -8.94 23.17
C VAL A 580 -16.41 -7.42 23.06
N ALA A 581 -16.63 -6.84 21.87
CA ALA A 581 -16.63 -5.40 21.70
C ALA A 581 -17.68 -4.71 22.59
N GLN A 582 -18.86 -5.29 22.73
CA GLN A 582 -19.90 -4.75 23.61
C GLN A 582 -19.50 -4.85 25.10
N GLN A 583 -18.92 -5.97 25.54
CA GLN A 583 -18.43 -6.10 26.91
C GLN A 583 -17.35 -5.06 27.25
N LEU A 584 -16.45 -4.77 26.32
CA LEU A 584 -15.42 -3.73 26.48
C LEU A 584 -16.04 -2.33 26.52
N LYS A 585 -17.08 -2.06 25.72
CA LYS A 585 -17.86 -0.80 25.79
C LYS A 585 -18.57 -0.66 27.13
N ASP A 586 -19.18 -1.73 27.63
CA ASP A 586 -19.86 -1.76 28.93
C ASP A 586 -18.88 -1.56 30.10
N ALA A 587 -17.62 -1.97 29.93
CA ALA A 587 -16.52 -1.69 30.87
C ALA A 587 -16.01 -0.23 30.82
N GLY A 588 -16.57 0.59 29.93
CA GLY A 588 -16.31 2.02 29.82
C GLY A 588 -15.18 2.40 28.85
N PHE A 589 -14.85 1.55 27.88
CA PHE A 589 -13.86 1.86 26.84
C PHE A 589 -14.50 2.23 25.50
N ALA A 590 -13.78 2.96 24.66
CA ALA A 590 -14.12 3.12 23.26
C ALA A 590 -13.58 1.91 22.46
N VAL A 591 -14.40 1.33 21.59
CA VAL A 591 -14.03 0.13 20.85
C VAL A 591 -14.42 0.26 19.39
N THR A 592 -13.44 0.07 18.51
CA THR A 592 -13.60 0.02 17.06
C THR A 592 -13.37 -1.41 16.59
N THR A 593 -14.36 -1.99 15.92
CA THR A 593 -14.21 -3.31 15.28
C THR A 593 -13.42 -3.14 14.00
N VAL A 594 -12.28 -3.83 13.91
CA VAL A 594 -11.36 -3.74 12.78
C VAL A 594 -11.41 -4.99 11.92
N ALA A 595 -11.89 -6.11 12.47
CA ALA A 595 -12.14 -7.32 11.68
C ALA A 595 -12.94 -7.00 10.40
N ALA A 596 -12.63 -7.71 9.32
CA ALA A 596 -13.20 -7.50 7.99
C ALA A 596 -12.85 -6.15 7.30
N SER A 597 -11.93 -5.35 7.83
CA SER A 597 -11.34 -4.18 7.13
C SER A 597 -10.33 -4.58 6.04
N SER A 598 -9.91 -3.61 5.23
CA SER A 598 -8.81 -3.74 4.26
C SER A 598 -8.15 -2.37 4.08
N LEU A 599 -6.86 -2.34 3.74
CA LEU A 599 -6.19 -1.08 3.37
C LEU A 599 -6.83 -0.46 2.13
N SER A 600 -7.00 0.86 2.13
CA SER A 600 -7.63 1.63 1.06
C SER A 600 -6.91 2.97 0.90
N PRO A 601 -6.75 3.47 -0.34
CA PRO A 601 -6.08 4.73 -0.59
C PRO A 601 -6.91 5.91 -0.07
N ARG A 602 -6.29 6.72 0.77
CA ARG A 602 -6.77 8.02 1.24
C ARG A 602 -5.93 9.11 0.58
N GLN A 603 -6.57 10.15 0.08
CA GLN A 603 -5.90 11.34 -0.42
C GLN A 603 -6.21 12.53 0.49
N PHE A 604 -5.20 13.33 0.79
CA PHE A 604 -5.35 14.55 1.57
C PHE A 604 -4.36 15.61 1.08
N GLN A 605 -4.68 16.88 1.34
CA GLN A 605 -3.82 18.00 0.96
C GLN A 605 -2.86 18.36 2.08
N VAL A 606 -1.59 18.47 1.73
CA VAL A 606 -0.52 18.93 2.62
C VAL A 606 -0.31 20.41 2.36
N VAL A 607 -0.92 21.22 3.21
CA VAL A 607 -0.96 22.69 3.06
C VAL A 607 0.27 23.40 3.64
N SER A 608 1.02 22.72 4.51
CA SER A 608 2.22 23.26 5.15
C SER A 608 3.30 22.18 5.18
N TYR A 609 4.39 22.45 4.46
CA TYR A 609 5.55 21.59 4.35
C TYR A 609 6.82 22.43 4.28
N ARG A 610 7.87 21.99 4.99
CA ARG A 610 9.16 22.65 4.96
C ARG A 610 10.00 22.12 3.81
N PHE A 611 10.44 23.04 2.96
CA PHE A 611 11.41 22.79 1.91
C PHE A 611 12.77 23.31 2.38
N ASP A 612 13.64 22.38 2.75
CA ASP A 612 15.05 22.66 3.02
C ASP A 612 15.83 22.44 1.72
N SER A 613 16.68 23.40 1.33
CA SER A 613 17.53 23.31 0.15
C SER A 613 18.99 23.44 0.56
N THR A 614 19.89 22.76 -0.16
CA THR A 614 21.33 22.97 -0.05
C THR A 614 21.77 24.34 -0.54
N ASP A 615 21.01 24.97 -1.44
CA ASP A 615 21.43 26.15 -2.22
C ASP A 615 20.56 27.41 -1.98
N GLY A 616 19.56 27.34 -1.10
CA GLY A 616 18.57 28.41 -0.87
C GLY A 616 18.07 28.51 0.57
N GLU A 617 17.42 29.63 0.89
CA GLU A 617 16.80 29.82 2.22
C GLU A 617 15.64 28.85 2.42
N ALA A 618 15.62 28.19 3.58
CA ALA A 618 14.54 27.29 3.95
C ALA A 618 13.20 28.04 3.99
N HIS A 619 12.18 27.47 3.37
CA HIS A 619 10.84 28.05 3.36
C HIS A 619 9.76 27.01 3.68
N THR A 620 8.58 27.48 4.08
CA THR A 620 7.42 26.63 4.34
C THR A 620 6.31 26.98 3.34
N GLY A 621 5.69 25.98 2.72
CA GLY A 621 4.62 26.16 1.75
C GLY A 621 3.82 24.89 1.50
N PRO A 622 2.77 24.93 0.66
CA PRO A 622 1.98 23.74 0.34
C PRO A 622 2.82 22.75 -0.48
N LEU A 623 2.72 21.46 -0.16
CA LEU A 623 3.37 20.38 -0.92
C LEU A 623 2.46 19.87 -2.05
N GLY A 624 1.15 19.79 -1.80
CA GLY A 624 0.17 19.29 -2.78
C GLY A 624 -0.70 18.18 -2.22
N THR A 625 -1.25 17.32 -3.09
CA THR A 625 -2.10 16.20 -2.71
C THR A 625 -1.27 14.93 -2.55
N VAL A 626 -1.34 14.33 -1.37
CA VAL A 626 -0.62 13.11 -1.02
C VAL A 626 -1.61 11.96 -0.82
N ARG A 627 -1.20 10.77 -1.26
CA ARG A 627 -1.95 9.52 -1.15
C ARG A 627 -1.22 8.58 -0.19
N GLN A 628 -1.97 8.07 0.79
CA GLN A 628 -1.53 7.07 1.77
C GLN A 628 -2.53 5.92 1.83
N LEU A 629 -2.11 4.78 2.38
CA LEU A 629 -3.02 3.67 2.68
C LEU A 629 -3.51 3.77 4.12
N GLY A 630 -4.83 3.61 4.30
CA GLY A 630 -5.48 3.62 5.60
C GLY A 630 -6.51 2.49 5.72
N PRO A 631 -6.82 1.98 6.92
CA PRO A 631 -7.78 0.90 7.06
C PRO A 631 -9.20 1.40 6.77
N GLU A 632 -9.86 0.76 5.82
CA GLU A 632 -11.27 0.95 5.51
C GLU A 632 -12.11 -0.13 6.19
N LEU A 633 -12.95 0.27 7.14
CA LEU A 633 -13.72 -0.64 7.97
C LEU A 633 -14.76 -1.43 7.16
N ALA A 634 -14.97 -2.69 7.54
CA ALA A 634 -15.93 -3.61 6.92
C ALA A 634 -15.77 -3.78 5.38
N ALA A 635 -14.59 -3.50 4.83
CA ALA A 635 -14.30 -3.63 3.41
C ALA A 635 -14.60 -5.05 2.87
N SER A 636 -14.26 -6.10 3.61
CA SER A 636 -14.51 -7.49 3.22
C SER A 636 -16.01 -7.81 3.11
N GLN A 637 -16.84 -7.23 4.00
CA GLN A 637 -18.30 -7.37 3.93
C GLN A 637 -18.84 -6.64 2.70
N ARG A 638 -18.35 -5.42 2.42
CA ARG A 638 -18.76 -4.66 1.24
C ARG A 638 -18.37 -5.36 -0.06
N VAL A 639 -17.14 -5.88 -0.16
CA VAL A 639 -16.65 -6.64 -1.32
C VAL A 639 -17.48 -7.90 -1.54
N SER A 640 -17.74 -8.67 -0.47
CA SER A 640 -18.57 -9.87 -0.53
C SER A 640 -19.98 -9.56 -1.04
N ALA A 641 -20.60 -8.48 -0.53
CA ALA A 641 -21.91 -8.03 -0.98
C ALA A 641 -21.91 -7.56 -2.45
N ALA A 642 -20.92 -6.75 -2.85
CA ALA A 642 -20.81 -6.16 -4.18
C ALA A 642 -20.54 -7.20 -5.28
N VAL A 643 -19.65 -8.17 -5.02
CA VAL A 643 -19.35 -9.21 -6.01
C VAL A 643 -20.51 -10.22 -6.11
N GLY A 644 -21.14 -10.56 -4.99
CA GLY A 644 -22.34 -11.42 -4.97
C GLY A 644 -23.52 -10.80 -5.73
N SER A 645 -23.85 -9.53 -5.45
CA SER A 645 -24.93 -8.79 -6.14
C SER A 645 -24.65 -8.62 -7.63
N ALA A 646 -23.42 -8.27 -7.99
CA ALA A 646 -23.08 -7.98 -9.38
C ALA A 646 -23.00 -9.25 -10.24
N GLY A 647 -22.48 -10.35 -9.71
CA GLY A 647 -22.44 -11.62 -10.45
C GLY A 647 -23.84 -12.19 -10.70
N THR A 648 -24.73 -12.11 -9.70
CA THR A 648 -26.15 -12.47 -9.88
C THR A 648 -26.84 -11.56 -10.89
N ALA A 649 -26.66 -10.23 -10.80
CA ALA A 649 -27.20 -9.27 -11.75
C ALA A 649 -26.69 -9.52 -13.19
N GLN A 650 -25.42 -9.85 -13.35
CA GLN A 650 -24.84 -10.18 -14.67
C GLN A 650 -25.49 -11.43 -15.25
N ALA A 651 -25.57 -12.51 -14.49
CA ALA A 651 -26.16 -13.76 -14.94
C ALA A 651 -27.65 -13.61 -15.27
N MET A 652 -28.41 -12.83 -14.49
CA MET A 652 -29.80 -12.48 -14.80
C MET A 652 -29.90 -11.67 -16.10
N THR A 653 -29.05 -10.67 -16.28
CA THR A 653 -29.02 -9.83 -17.49
C THR A 653 -28.73 -10.66 -18.74
N VAL A 654 -27.72 -11.53 -18.68
CA VAL A 654 -27.37 -12.46 -19.75
C VAL A 654 -28.53 -13.41 -20.04
N THR A 655 -29.15 -13.97 -19.01
CA THR A 655 -30.29 -14.90 -19.16
C THR A 655 -31.50 -14.20 -19.80
N ALA A 656 -31.88 -13.01 -19.31
CA ALA A 656 -32.97 -12.23 -19.84
C ALA A 656 -32.72 -11.81 -21.29
N LEU A 657 -31.51 -11.35 -21.60
CA LEU A 657 -31.10 -10.98 -22.95
C LEU A 657 -31.20 -12.17 -23.91
N LEU A 658 -30.59 -13.30 -23.58
CA LEU A 658 -30.59 -14.50 -24.43
C LEU A 658 -32.01 -15.05 -24.62
N THR A 659 -32.85 -14.98 -23.58
CA THR A 659 -34.27 -15.35 -23.65
C THR A 659 -35.03 -14.43 -24.59
N GLY A 660 -34.81 -13.11 -24.51
CA GLY A 660 -35.39 -12.13 -25.42
C GLY A 660 -34.95 -12.38 -26.88
N LEU A 661 -33.66 -12.61 -27.12
CA LEU A 661 -33.11 -12.92 -28.44
C LEU A 661 -33.67 -14.24 -29.01
N ALA A 662 -33.81 -15.27 -28.16
CA ALA A 662 -34.43 -16.54 -28.52
C ALA A 662 -35.93 -16.37 -28.84
N GLY A 663 -36.65 -15.54 -28.06
CA GLY A 663 -38.04 -15.15 -28.31
C GLY A 663 -38.22 -14.46 -29.67
N LEU A 664 -37.32 -13.53 -30.02
CA LEU A 664 -37.30 -12.88 -31.34
C LEU A 664 -37.11 -13.90 -32.47
N CYS A 665 -36.22 -14.88 -32.28
CA CYS A 665 -36.02 -15.97 -33.23
C CYS A 665 -37.29 -16.83 -33.42
N ILE A 666 -38.01 -17.14 -32.34
CA ILE A 666 -39.27 -17.88 -32.36
C ILE A 666 -40.34 -17.07 -33.14
N LEU A 667 -40.47 -15.77 -32.86
CA LEU A 667 -41.40 -14.87 -33.54
C LEU A 667 -41.10 -14.76 -35.04
N ALA A 668 -39.83 -14.66 -35.42
CA ALA A 668 -39.42 -14.62 -36.82
C ALA A 668 -39.81 -15.90 -37.59
N ALA A 669 -39.78 -17.06 -36.93
CA ALA A 669 -40.19 -18.33 -37.51
C ALA A 669 -41.72 -18.48 -37.69
N ALA A 670 -42.54 -17.60 -37.10
CA ALA A 670 -44.00 -17.69 -37.18
C ALA A 670 -44.53 -17.50 -38.61
N ARG A 671 -43.93 -16.60 -39.40
CA ARG A 671 -44.38 -16.27 -40.77
C ARG A 671 -44.19 -17.44 -41.75
N PRO A 672 -43.00 -18.06 -41.86
CA PRO A 672 -42.82 -19.27 -42.66
C PRO A 672 -43.79 -20.40 -42.25
N ARG A 673 -44.03 -20.56 -40.94
CA ARG A 673 -44.96 -21.58 -40.41
C ARG A 673 -46.40 -21.32 -40.84
N ARG A 674 -46.88 -20.07 -40.79
CA ARG A 674 -48.23 -19.69 -41.28
C ARG A 674 -48.43 -20.03 -42.76
N ARG A 675 -47.43 -19.78 -43.60
CA ARG A 675 -47.50 -20.14 -45.03
C ARG A 675 -47.64 -21.64 -45.24
N ARG A 676 -46.86 -22.45 -44.51
CA ARG A 676 -46.96 -23.92 -44.56
C ARG A 676 -48.32 -24.40 -44.05
N ALA A 677 -48.85 -23.80 -42.98
CA ALA A 677 -50.18 -24.11 -42.47
C ALA A 677 -51.28 -23.80 -43.49
N GLY A 678 -51.15 -22.73 -44.27
CA GLY A 678 -52.05 -22.42 -45.39
C GLY A 678 -52.03 -23.51 -46.47
N VAL A 679 -50.83 -23.97 -46.88
CA VAL A 679 -50.68 -25.09 -47.84
C VAL A 679 -51.27 -26.39 -47.30
N LEU A 680 -51.03 -26.71 -46.03
CA LEU A 680 -51.59 -27.91 -45.39
C LEU A 680 -53.12 -27.83 -45.26
N ALA A 681 -53.67 -26.65 -44.99
CA ALA A 681 -55.11 -26.43 -44.96
C ALA A 681 -55.75 -26.67 -46.34
N LEU A 682 -55.07 -26.29 -47.44
CA LEU A 682 -55.49 -26.62 -48.81
C LEU A 682 -55.46 -28.13 -49.10
N GLN A 683 -54.55 -28.86 -48.43
CA GLN A 683 -54.48 -30.33 -48.48
C GLN A 683 -55.45 -31.02 -47.50
N GLY A 684 -56.39 -30.29 -46.89
CA GLY A 684 -57.44 -30.85 -46.01
C GLY A 684 -57.03 -31.06 -44.55
N TRP A 685 -55.87 -30.57 -44.11
CA TRP A 685 -55.45 -30.72 -42.72
C TRP A 685 -56.26 -29.82 -41.77
N THR A 686 -56.76 -30.40 -40.67
CA THR A 686 -57.45 -29.64 -39.62
C THR A 686 -56.47 -28.84 -38.76
N ARG A 687 -56.94 -27.76 -38.13
CA ARG A 687 -56.13 -26.91 -37.24
C ARG A 687 -55.44 -27.72 -36.13
N GLY A 688 -56.14 -28.69 -35.54
CA GLY A 688 -55.57 -29.59 -34.52
C GLY A 688 -54.45 -30.48 -35.05
N ALA A 689 -54.60 -31.03 -36.27
CA ALA A 689 -53.57 -31.84 -36.91
C ALA A 689 -52.30 -31.02 -37.22
N THR A 690 -52.45 -29.77 -37.66
CA THR A 690 -51.34 -28.85 -37.94
C THR A 690 -50.61 -28.41 -36.67
N VAL A 691 -51.33 -28.08 -35.59
CA VAL A 691 -50.71 -27.78 -34.28
C VAL A 691 -49.94 -29.00 -33.76
N ARG A 692 -50.55 -30.20 -33.80
CA ARG A 692 -49.91 -31.44 -33.35
C ARG A 692 -48.64 -31.75 -34.15
N ARG A 693 -48.64 -31.46 -35.45
CA ARG A 693 -47.45 -31.60 -36.29
C ARG A 693 -46.33 -30.65 -35.86
N HIS A 694 -46.62 -29.37 -35.69
CA HIS A 694 -45.62 -28.39 -35.24
C HIS A 694 -45.07 -28.74 -33.84
N LEU A 695 -45.93 -29.18 -32.92
CA LEU A 695 -45.48 -29.63 -31.59
C LEU A 695 -44.62 -30.90 -31.66
N LYS A 696 -44.88 -31.84 -32.58
CA LYS A 696 -44.00 -33.00 -32.81
C LYS A 696 -42.64 -32.59 -33.38
N GLU A 697 -42.60 -31.60 -34.28
CA GLU A 697 -41.35 -31.06 -34.83
C GLU A 697 -40.50 -30.38 -33.73
N ASP A 698 -41.17 -29.69 -32.79
CA ASP A 698 -40.59 -28.97 -31.65
C ASP A 698 -40.49 -29.84 -30.36
N ALA A 699 -40.88 -31.12 -30.40
CA ALA A 699 -40.84 -31.99 -29.21
C ALA A 699 -39.42 -32.12 -28.61
N PRO A 700 -38.34 -32.27 -29.41
CA PRO A 700 -36.99 -32.32 -28.84
C PRO A 700 -36.57 -31.02 -28.15
N THR A 701 -37.07 -29.86 -28.62
CA THR A 701 -36.80 -28.58 -27.96
C THR A 701 -37.53 -28.42 -26.65
N LEU A 702 -38.80 -28.85 -26.60
CA LEU A 702 -39.57 -28.86 -25.36
C LEU A 702 -38.98 -29.85 -24.36
N MET A 703 -38.43 -30.98 -24.83
CA MET A 703 -37.74 -31.95 -23.98
C MET A 703 -36.45 -31.37 -23.37
N VAL A 704 -35.62 -30.66 -24.15
CA VAL A 704 -34.43 -29.97 -23.61
C VAL A 704 -34.84 -28.92 -22.57
N LEU A 705 -35.88 -28.12 -22.85
CA LEU A 705 -36.37 -27.12 -21.90
C LEU A 705 -36.96 -27.75 -20.62
N ALA A 706 -37.66 -28.87 -20.74
CA ALA A 706 -38.18 -29.61 -19.59
C ALA A 706 -37.05 -30.21 -18.75
N LEU A 707 -35.99 -30.75 -19.38
CA LEU A 707 -34.80 -31.23 -18.67
C LEU A 707 -34.06 -30.08 -17.98
N THR A 708 -33.93 -28.91 -18.60
CA THR A 708 -33.34 -27.74 -17.93
C THR A 708 -34.19 -27.25 -16.77
N LEU A 709 -35.52 -27.28 -16.90
CA LEU A 709 -36.43 -26.92 -15.82
C LEU A 709 -36.29 -27.90 -14.63
N ALA A 710 -36.21 -29.20 -14.91
CA ALA A 710 -35.96 -30.24 -13.91
C ALA A 710 -34.59 -30.07 -13.22
N ALA A 711 -33.54 -29.77 -14.00
CA ALA A 711 -32.21 -29.51 -13.46
C ALA A 711 -32.16 -28.26 -12.57
N LEU A 712 -32.80 -27.16 -13.01
CA LEU A 712 -32.88 -25.91 -12.24
C LEU A 712 -33.71 -26.05 -10.97
N THR A 713 -34.81 -26.83 -11.01
CA THR A 713 -35.61 -27.11 -9.80
C THR A 713 -34.84 -27.99 -8.80
N ALA A 714 -34.10 -28.99 -9.28
CA ALA A 714 -33.21 -29.79 -8.43
C ALA A 714 -32.08 -28.95 -7.80
N ALA A 715 -31.45 -28.07 -8.59
CA ALA A 715 -30.47 -27.10 -8.09
C ALA A 715 -31.09 -26.13 -7.06
N GLY A 716 -32.32 -25.67 -7.31
CA GLY A 716 -33.12 -24.84 -6.40
C GLY A 716 -33.40 -25.49 -5.04
N ALA A 717 -33.65 -26.80 -5.03
CA ALA A 717 -33.90 -27.56 -3.81
C ALA A 717 -32.61 -27.83 -2.99
N THR A 718 -31.44 -27.64 -3.60
CA THR A 718 -30.12 -27.90 -2.99
C THR A 718 -29.29 -26.62 -2.81
N THR A 719 -29.92 -25.45 -2.93
CA THR A 719 -29.27 -24.12 -2.88
C THR A 719 -28.38 -23.91 -1.66
N ALA A 720 -28.80 -24.40 -0.49
CA ALA A 720 -28.01 -24.34 0.75
C ALA A 720 -26.68 -25.12 0.69
N ARG A 721 -26.54 -26.10 -0.20
CA ARG A 721 -25.32 -26.93 -0.34
C ARG A 721 -24.42 -26.52 -1.51
N ILE A 722 -24.98 -25.89 -2.54
CA ILE A 722 -24.26 -25.59 -3.80
C ILE A 722 -23.93 -24.09 -3.91
N GLY A 723 -24.39 -23.25 -2.98
CA GLY A 723 -24.07 -21.83 -2.96
C GLY A 723 -24.68 -21.04 -4.12
N VAL A 724 -25.82 -21.50 -4.65
CA VAL A 724 -26.54 -20.83 -5.75
C VAL A 724 -27.63 -19.92 -5.18
N GLU A 725 -27.61 -18.66 -5.59
CA GLU A 725 -28.56 -17.64 -5.17
C GLU A 725 -30.00 -17.94 -5.67
N PRO A 726 -31.03 -17.93 -4.79
CA PRO A 726 -32.43 -18.17 -5.15
C PRO A 726 -32.97 -17.35 -6.34
N PRO A 727 -32.68 -16.03 -6.47
CA PRO A 727 -33.26 -15.25 -7.55
C PRO A 727 -32.70 -15.66 -8.92
N LEU A 728 -31.49 -16.19 -8.98
CA LEU A 728 -30.89 -16.67 -10.24
C LEU A 728 -31.59 -17.95 -10.73
N VAL A 729 -31.93 -18.86 -9.81
CA VAL A 729 -32.75 -20.04 -10.13
C VAL A 729 -34.13 -19.60 -10.61
N ALA A 730 -34.77 -18.63 -9.92
CA ALA A 730 -36.08 -18.11 -10.30
C ALA A 730 -36.09 -17.50 -11.71
N VAL A 731 -35.07 -16.70 -12.06
CA VAL A 731 -34.93 -16.13 -13.41
C VAL A 731 -34.72 -17.22 -14.46
N GLY A 732 -33.91 -18.24 -14.17
CA GLY A 732 -33.73 -19.40 -15.06
C GLY A 732 -35.03 -20.18 -15.29
N LEU A 733 -35.80 -20.46 -14.23
CA LEU A 733 -37.12 -21.11 -14.31
C LEU A 733 -38.11 -20.26 -15.11
N GLY A 734 -38.15 -18.95 -14.85
CA GLY A 734 -38.99 -18.00 -15.59
C GLY A 734 -38.63 -17.96 -17.08
N ALA A 735 -37.34 -17.85 -17.41
CA ALA A 735 -36.84 -17.83 -18.78
C ALA A 735 -37.21 -19.10 -19.56
N THR A 736 -37.00 -20.27 -18.96
CA THR A 736 -37.32 -21.57 -19.57
C THR A 736 -38.83 -21.75 -19.78
N ALA A 737 -39.65 -21.36 -18.80
CA ALA A 737 -41.11 -21.37 -18.91
C ALA A 737 -41.63 -20.42 -19.99
N VAL A 738 -41.11 -19.18 -20.04
CA VAL A 738 -41.49 -18.18 -21.07
C VAL A 738 -41.14 -18.68 -22.46
N LEU A 739 -39.98 -19.30 -22.66
CA LEU A 739 -39.60 -19.87 -23.95
C LEU A 739 -40.48 -21.06 -24.36
N ALA A 740 -40.79 -21.97 -23.43
CA ALA A 740 -41.70 -23.08 -23.70
C ALA A 740 -43.10 -22.57 -24.09
N ALA A 741 -43.62 -21.59 -23.35
CA ALA A 741 -44.87 -20.91 -23.66
C ALA A 741 -44.81 -20.22 -25.03
N ALA A 742 -43.74 -19.50 -25.35
CA ALA A 742 -43.56 -18.84 -26.64
C ALA A 742 -43.58 -19.84 -27.81
N ILE A 743 -42.94 -21.01 -27.67
CA ILE A 743 -42.95 -22.07 -28.69
C ILE A 743 -44.37 -22.59 -28.92
N VAL A 744 -45.06 -22.96 -27.84
CA VAL A 744 -46.44 -23.49 -27.90
C VAL A 744 -47.39 -22.44 -28.50
N THR A 745 -47.32 -21.20 -28.01
CA THR A 745 -48.17 -20.10 -28.50
C THR A 745 -47.91 -19.80 -29.97
N THR A 746 -46.65 -19.84 -30.40
CA THR A 746 -46.29 -19.65 -31.81
C THR A 746 -46.79 -20.81 -32.67
N ALA A 747 -46.74 -22.06 -32.20
CA ALA A 747 -47.31 -23.21 -32.91
C ALA A 747 -48.83 -23.09 -33.08
N VAL A 748 -49.55 -22.67 -32.03
CA VAL A 748 -51.02 -22.48 -32.04
C VAL A 748 -51.45 -21.30 -32.92
N THR A 749 -50.74 -20.17 -32.83
CA THR A 749 -51.07 -18.97 -33.61
C THR A 749 -50.64 -19.07 -35.07
N ALA A 750 -49.55 -19.80 -35.36
CA ALA A 750 -49.12 -20.05 -36.73
C ALA A 750 -50.00 -21.07 -37.47
N ALA A 751 -50.73 -21.93 -36.75
CA ALA A 751 -51.68 -22.86 -37.33
C ALA A 751 -53.02 -22.23 -37.77
N ARG A 752 -53.22 -20.91 -37.54
CA ARG A 752 -54.39 -20.19 -38.08
C ARG A 752 -54.14 -19.90 -39.57
N PRO A 753 -54.97 -20.41 -40.50
CA PRO A 753 -54.84 -20.07 -41.92
C PRO A 753 -55.14 -18.57 -42.10
N THR A 754 -54.32 -17.89 -42.90
CA THR A 754 -54.63 -16.53 -43.36
C THR A 754 -55.84 -16.60 -44.28
N THR A 755 -56.93 -15.91 -43.93
CA THR A 755 -58.18 -15.84 -44.72
C THR A 755 -58.00 -15.34 -46.16
N ALA A 756 -56.84 -14.77 -46.47
CA ALA A 756 -56.43 -14.39 -47.82
C ALA A 756 -55.96 -15.57 -48.70
N ASP A 757 -55.33 -16.61 -48.13
CA ASP A 757 -54.75 -17.71 -48.92
C ASP A 757 -55.78 -18.81 -49.23
N THR A 758 -56.82 -18.96 -48.40
CA THR A 758 -57.89 -19.96 -48.64
C THR A 758 -59.01 -19.45 -49.58
N ARG A 759 -59.09 -18.13 -49.83
CA ARG A 759 -60.12 -17.54 -50.71
C ARG A 759 -59.72 -17.43 -52.17
N GLU A 760 -58.46 -17.68 -52.52
CA GLU A 760 -57.96 -17.53 -53.89
C GLU A 760 -58.46 -18.62 -54.86
N HIS A 761 -59.11 -19.69 -54.37
CA HIS A 761 -59.73 -20.71 -55.22
C HIS A 761 -61.24 -20.91 -55.04
N ALA A 762 -61.84 -20.49 -53.92
CA ALA A 762 -63.27 -20.73 -53.68
C ALA A 762 -64.20 -19.68 -54.33
N THR A 763 -63.67 -18.53 -54.75
CA THR A 763 -64.45 -17.53 -55.49
C THR A 763 -63.58 -16.93 -56.58
N ARG A 764 -64.04 -16.99 -57.84
CA ARG A 764 -63.67 -16.01 -58.86
C ARG A 764 -63.94 -14.62 -58.27
N SER A 765 -62.94 -13.98 -57.69
CA SER A 765 -62.98 -12.54 -57.46
C SER A 765 -62.48 -11.87 -58.73
N THR A 766 -63.45 -11.37 -59.48
CA THR A 766 -63.26 -10.32 -60.47
C THR A 766 -62.62 -9.12 -59.80
N GLY A 767 -61.32 -8.96 -60.01
CA GLY A 767 -60.57 -7.79 -59.56
C GLY A 767 -59.07 -8.07 -59.60
N PRO A 768 -58.32 -7.66 -60.66
CA PRO A 768 -56.87 -7.71 -60.60
C PRO A 768 -56.43 -6.93 -59.36
N ALA A 769 -55.48 -7.47 -58.59
CA ALA A 769 -54.83 -6.72 -57.52
C ALA A 769 -54.39 -5.38 -58.13
N ARG A 770 -55.13 -4.30 -57.85
CA ARG A 770 -54.94 -3.03 -58.56
C ARG A 770 -53.46 -2.65 -58.39
N PRO A 771 -52.71 -2.39 -59.47
CA PRO A 771 -51.35 -1.91 -59.36
C PRO A 771 -51.38 -0.67 -58.46
N ALA A 772 -50.39 -0.50 -57.60
CA ALA A 772 -50.31 0.68 -56.76
C ALA A 772 -50.08 1.89 -57.69
N ARG A 773 -51.16 2.60 -58.04
CA ARG A 773 -51.14 3.71 -59.01
C ARG A 773 -50.68 5.04 -58.41
N THR A 774 -50.51 5.10 -57.09
CA THR A 774 -50.07 6.30 -56.36
C THR A 774 -48.84 5.96 -55.53
N ALA A 775 -47.92 6.92 -55.42
CA ALA A 775 -46.75 6.80 -54.55
C ALA A 775 -47.13 6.42 -53.10
N ALA A 776 -48.24 6.95 -52.57
CA ALA A 776 -48.76 6.62 -51.24
C ALA A 776 -49.23 5.14 -51.12
N ALA A 777 -49.97 4.62 -52.10
CA ALA A 777 -50.36 3.20 -52.13
C ALA A 777 -49.15 2.25 -52.29
N LEU A 778 -48.10 2.70 -52.98
CA LEU A 778 -46.86 1.95 -53.17
C LEU A 778 -46.02 1.96 -51.89
N LEU A 779 -45.91 3.12 -51.23
CA LEU A 779 -45.27 3.29 -49.92
C LEU A 779 -46.01 2.53 -48.82
N THR A 780 -47.33 2.59 -48.73
CA THR A 780 -48.12 1.86 -47.71
C THR A 780 -48.02 0.33 -47.88
N ARG A 781 -48.05 -0.17 -49.12
CA ARG A 781 -47.85 -1.60 -49.39
C ARG A 781 -46.39 -2.04 -49.19
N TRP A 782 -45.44 -1.17 -49.51
CA TRP A 782 -44.02 -1.41 -49.25
C TRP A 782 -43.76 -1.46 -47.75
N THR A 783 -44.12 -0.41 -47.01
CA THR A 783 -43.99 -0.30 -45.54
C THR A 783 -44.69 -1.45 -44.81
N ALA A 784 -45.94 -1.79 -45.12
CA ALA A 784 -46.63 -2.91 -44.47
C ALA A 784 -45.92 -4.27 -44.65
N ARG A 785 -45.13 -4.42 -45.73
CA ARG A 785 -44.40 -5.65 -46.07
C ARG A 785 -42.96 -5.66 -45.56
N THR A 786 -42.25 -4.53 -45.54
CA THR A 786 -40.85 -4.42 -45.10
C THR A 786 -40.71 -4.06 -43.61
N TRP A 787 -41.60 -3.25 -43.04
CA TRP A 787 -41.47 -2.72 -41.67
C TRP A 787 -41.32 -3.81 -40.60
N PRO A 788 -42.06 -4.92 -40.64
CA PRO A 788 -41.91 -5.94 -39.59
C PRO A 788 -40.57 -6.68 -39.65
N ARG A 789 -39.91 -6.73 -40.82
CA ARG A 789 -38.54 -7.29 -40.95
C ARG A 789 -37.49 -6.30 -40.46
N LEU A 790 -37.68 -5.01 -40.78
CA LEU A 790 -36.82 -3.93 -40.30
C LEU A 790 -36.88 -3.86 -38.77
N LEU A 791 -38.07 -3.97 -38.18
CA LEU A 791 -38.25 -3.97 -36.72
C LEU A 791 -37.63 -5.20 -36.04
N THR A 792 -37.75 -6.40 -36.60
CA THR A 792 -37.09 -7.59 -36.00
C THR A 792 -35.57 -7.48 -36.06
N GLY A 793 -35.03 -6.99 -37.18
CA GLY A 793 -33.60 -6.72 -37.31
C GLY A 793 -33.10 -5.60 -36.39
N ALA A 794 -33.87 -4.51 -36.25
CA ALA A 794 -33.54 -3.41 -35.35
C ALA A 794 -33.64 -3.82 -33.88
N ALA A 795 -34.70 -4.53 -33.47
CA ALA A 795 -34.88 -5.04 -32.11
C ALA A 795 -33.76 -6.02 -31.72
N TYR A 796 -33.33 -6.86 -32.66
CA TYR A 796 -32.20 -7.77 -32.42
C TYR A 796 -30.90 -7.01 -32.16
N ARG A 797 -30.56 -6.03 -33.01
CA ARG A 797 -29.33 -5.23 -32.84
C ARG A 797 -29.38 -4.36 -31.59
N ALA A 798 -30.55 -3.79 -31.29
CA ALA A 798 -30.78 -3.06 -30.06
C ALA A 798 -30.53 -3.95 -28.84
N ALA A 799 -31.07 -5.17 -28.83
CA ALA A 799 -30.84 -6.13 -27.75
C ALA A 799 -29.35 -6.47 -27.58
N VAL A 800 -28.61 -6.75 -28.66
CA VAL A 800 -27.15 -7.00 -28.58
C VAL A 800 -26.38 -5.78 -28.07
N ALA A 801 -26.72 -4.57 -28.54
CA ALA A 801 -26.08 -3.33 -28.10
C ALA A 801 -26.37 -3.03 -26.62
N VAL A 802 -27.62 -3.18 -26.19
CA VAL A 802 -28.01 -3.07 -24.76
C VAL A 802 -27.28 -4.11 -23.93
N GLY A 803 -27.20 -5.36 -24.40
CA GLY A 803 -26.48 -6.42 -23.71
C GLY A 803 -25.00 -6.11 -23.51
N ALA A 804 -24.31 -5.63 -24.54
CA ALA A 804 -22.91 -5.24 -24.46
C ALA A 804 -22.71 -4.05 -23.50
N GLY A 805 -23.58 -3.05 -23.56
CA GLY A 805 -23.56 -1.91 -22.63
C GLY A 805 -23.81 -2.32 -21.18
N LEU A 806 -24.83 -3.14 -20.93
CA LEU A 806 -25.16 -3.62 -19.58
C LEU A 806 -24.06 -4.50 -18.99
N LEU A 807 -23.38 -5.33 -19.80
CA LEU A 807 -22.25 -6.12 -19.32
C LEU A 807 -21.12 -5.23 -18.78
N VAL A 808 -20.77 -4.16 -19.50
CA VAL A 808 -19.78 -3.19 -19.03
C VAL A 808 -20.31 -2.41 -17.84
N ALA A 809 -21.58 -2.01 -17.84
CA ALA A 809 -22.20 -1.30 -16.73
C ALA A 809 -22.17 -2.13 -15.43
N VAL A 810 -22.42 -3.44 -15.48
CA VAL A 810 -22.38 -4.33 -14.30
C VAL A 810 -20.95 -4.47 -13.77
N VAL A 811 -19.92 -4.49 -14.63
CA VAL A 811 -18.51 -4.51 -14.20
C VAL A 811 -18.13 -3.20 -13.52
N LEU A 812 -18.55 -2.06 -14.08
CA LEU A 812 -18.29 -0.74 -13.50
C LEU A 812 -19.05 -0.54 -12.19
N GLN A 813 -20.30 -0.99 -12.13
CA GLN A 813 -21.10 -0.97 -10.91
C GLN A 813 -20.46 -1.81 -9.81
N ALA A 814 -20.00 -3.03 -10.13
CA ALA A 814 -19.32 -3.90 -9.17
C ALA A 814 -18.04 -3.25 -8.61
N ARG A 815 -17.25 -2.60 -9.48
CA ARG A 815 -16.05 -1.86 -9.04
C ARG A 815 -16.40 -0.73 -8.07
N ARG A 816 -17.46 0.00 -8.35
CA ARG A 816 -17.90 1.13 -7.50
C ARG A 816 -18.47 0.65 -6.17
N GLU A 817 -19.29 -0.40 -6.19
CA GLU A 817 -19.89 -0.98 -4.99
C GLU A 817 -18.84 -1.69 -4.10
N ALA A 818 -17.84 -2.34 -4.69
CA ALA A 818 -16.76 -2.99 -3.94
C ALA A 818 -15.85 -2.00 -3.20
N GLY A 819 -15.75 -0.76 -3.69
CA GLY A 819 -14.91 0.29 -3.12
C GLY A 819 -13.49 0.31 -3.71
N THR A 820 -12.60 1.07 -3.06
CA THR A 820 -11.21 1.30 -3.53
C THR A 820 -10.16 0.54 -2.76
N SER A 821 -10.56 -0.31 -1.80
CA SER A 821 -9.64 -1.09 -0.99
C SER A 821 -8.78 -2.04 -1.83
N LEU A 822 -7.60 -2.41 -1.30
CA LEU A 822 -6.72 -3.40 -1.93
C LEU A 822 -7.45 -4.74 -2.14
N LEU A 823 -8.24 -5.17 -1.16
CA LEU A 823 -9.11 -6.34 -1.28
C LEU A 823 -10.13 -6.20 -2.40
N ALA A 824 -10.78 -5.03 -2.55
CA ALA A 824 -11.71 -4.79 -3.65
C ALA A 824 -11.02 -4.88 -5.01
N GLY A 825 -9.82 -4.32 -5.14
CA GLY A 825 -8.99 -4.42 -6.33
C GLY A 825 -8.65 -5.87 -6.69
N ALA A 826 -8.17 -6.65 -5.71
CA ALA A 826 -7.84 -8.06 -5.87
C ALA A 826 -9.07 -8.90 -6.24
N ALA A 827 -10.19 -8.72 -5.53
CA ALA A 827 -11.45 -9.42 -5.79
C ALA A 827 -11.98 -9.15 -7.20
N VAL A 828 -12.00 -7.89 -7.63
CA VAL A 828 -12.43 -7.50 -8.98
C VAL A 828 -11.50 -8.09 -10.04
N ALA A 829 -10.19 -8.09 -9.81
CA ALA A 829 -9.22 -8.67 -10.75
C ALA A 829 -9.40 -10.18 -10.91
N GLN A 830 -9.66 -10.89 -9.80
CA GLN A 830 -9.88 -12.33 -9.78
C GLN A 830 -11.22 -12.73 -10.42
N ASP A 831 -12.26 -11.90 -10.28
CA ASP A 831 -13.60 -12.13 -10.83
C ASP A 831 -13.72 -11.76 -12.32
N LEU A 832 -12.94 -10.78 -12.79
CA LEU A 832 -12.93 -10.30 -14.18
C LEU A 832 -12.85 -11.42 -15.24
N PRO A 833 -11.94 -12.41 -15.19
CA PRO A 833 -11.87 -13.46 -16.21
C PRO A 833 -13.15 -14.30 -16.29
N PHE A 834 -13.83 -14.56 -15.17
CA PHE A 834 -15.09 -15.31 -15.14
C PHE A 834 -16.21 -14.49 -15.79
N ARG A 835 -16.26 -13.18 -15.52
CA ARG A 835 -17.21 -12.27 -16.17
C ARG A 835 -16.98 -12.15 -17.67
N LEU A 836 -15.72 -12.08 -18.10
CA LEU A 836 -15.35 -12.05 -19.51
C LEU A 836 -15.69 -13.38 -20.20
N ALA A 837 -15.49 -14.52 -19.55
CA ALA A 837 -15.88 -15.82 -20.07
C ALA A 837 -17.40 -15.93 -20.25
N LEU A 838 -18.18 -15.48 -19.25
CA LEU A 838 -19.65 -15.44 -19.35
C LEU A 838 -20.12 -14.48 -20.44
N GLY A 839 -19.51 -13.29 -20.54
CA GLY A 839 -19.78 -12.32 -21.60
C GLY A 839 -19.43 -12.86 -23.00
N ALA A 840 -18.30 -13.54 -23.14
CA ALA A 840 -17.89 -14.19 -24.38
C ALA A 840 -18.84 -15.32 -24.78
N LEU A 841 -19.28 -16.14 -23.83
CA LEU A 841 -20.28 -17.18 -24.05
C LEU A 841 -21.61 -16.57 -24.51
N ALA A 842 -22.06 -15.51 -23.86
CA ALA A 842 -23.26 -14.76 -24.25
C ALA A 842 -23.13 -14.17 -25.66
N ALA A 843 -21.96 -13.62 -26.00
CA ALA A 843 -21.67 -13.10 -27.34
C ALA A 843 -21.67 -14.20 -28.40
N VAL A 844 -21.07 -15.37 -28.12
CA VAL A 844 -21.08 -16.53 -29.03
C VAL A 844 -22.50 -17.03 -29.27
N VAL A 845 -23.29 -17.22 -28.22
CA VAL A 845 -24.69 -17.63 -28.36
C VAL A 845 -25.49 -16.55 -29.09
N GLY A 846 -25.31 -15.28 -28.76
CA GLY A 846 -25.88 -14.16 -29.50
C GLY A 846 -25.50 -14.17 -30.98
N MET A 847 -24.25 -14.47 -31.35
CA MET A 847 -23.86 -14.60 -32.76
C MET A 847 -24.55 -15.79 -33.44
N ILE A 848 -24.67 -16.93 -32.76
CA ILE A 848 -25.39 -18.10 -33.28
C ILE A 848 -26.86 -17.74 -33.53
N LEU A 849 -27.53 -17.09 -32.57
CA LEU A 849 -28.92 -16.65 -32.71
C LEU A 849 -29.09 -15.66 -33.87
N LEU A 850 -28.15 -14.72 -34.04
CA LEU A 850 -28.15 -13.74 -35.13
C LEU A 850 -28.06 -14.45 -36.49
N VAL A 851 -27.13 -15.39 -36.62
CA VAL A 851 -26.95 -16.17 -37.85
C VAL A 851 -28.21 -17.00 -38.14
N GLN A 852 -28.85 -17.58 -37.13
CA GLN A 852 -30.09 -18.33 -37.30
C GLN A 852 -31.25 -17.44 -37.75
N LEU A 853 -31.40 -16.25 -37.14
CA LEU A 853 -32.38 -15.26 -37.57
C LEU A 853 -32.18 -14.90 -39.06
N HIS A 854 -30.94 -14.63 -39.46
CA HIS A 854 -30.58 -14.33 -40.84
C HIS A 854 -30.82 -15.49 -41.80
N ARG A 855 -30.65 -16.74 -41.35
CA ARG A 855 -30.96 -17.93 -42.16
C ARG A 855 -32.46 -18.02 -42.45
N VAL A 856 -33.31 -17.76 -41.46
CA VAL A 856 -34.78 -17.78 -41.63
C VAL A 856 -35.24 -16.66 -42.58
N GLU A 857 -34.71 -15.46 -42.42
CA GLU A 857 -35.04 -14.33 -43.30
C GLU A 857 -34.46 -14.51 -44.71
N GLY A 858 -33.29 -15.15 -44.79
CA GLY A 858 -32.49 -15.31 -46.00
C GLY A 858 -33.18 -16.06 -47.14
N ASP A 859 -34.15 -16.93 -46.86
CA ASP A 859 -34.90 -17.62 -47.92
C ASP A 859 -35.82 -16.65 -48.67
N THR A 860 -36.37 -15.66 -47.96
CA THR A 860 -37.20 -14.63 -48.59
C THR A 860 -36.36 -13.59 -49.34
N VAL A 861 -35.18 -13.26 -48.80
CA VAL A 861 -34.22 -12.37 -49.46
C VAL A 861 -33.64 -13.03 -50.71
N ARG A 862 -33.33 -14.34 -50.67
CA ARG A 862 -32.87 -15.08 -51.83
C ARG A 862 -33.93 -15.16 -52.92
N ALA A 863 -35.19 -15.43 -52.58
CA ALA A 863 -36.28 -15.43 -53.55
C ALA A 863 -36.44 -14.07 -54.24
N GLU A 864 -36.36 -12.97 -53.47
CA GLU A 864 -36.39 -11.61 -54.03
C GLU A 864 -35.16 -11.32 -54.91
N ALA A 865 -33.97 -11.72 -54.46
CA ALA A 865 -32.73 -11.53 -55.20
C ALA A 865 -32.72 -12.31 -56.52
N ILE A 866 -33.22 -13.55 -56.56
CA ILE A 866 -33.32 -14.35 -57.79
C ILE A 866 -34.20 -13.64 -58.82
N VAL A 867 -35.37 -13.14 -58.41
CA VAL A 867 -36.28 -12.40 -59.30
C VAL A 867 -35.60 -11.14 -59.86
N LEU A 868 -34.87 -10.40 -59.02
CA LEU A 868 -34.20 -9.17 -59.45
C LEU A 868 -32.96 -9.44 -60.32
N LEU A 869 -32.22 -10.52 -60.05
CA LEU A 869 -31.11 -10.99 -60.88
C LEU A 869 -31.63 -11.40 -62.28
N LEU A 870 -32.75 -12.13 -62.34
CA LEU A 870 -33.42 -12.47 -63.60
C LEU A 870 -33.94 -11.23 -64.34
N ALA A 871 -34.29 -10.17 -63.61
CA ALA A 871 -34.65 -8.87 -64.17
C ALA A 871 -33.44 -7.99 -64.57
N GLY A 872 -32.22 -8.55 -64.61
CA GLY A 872 -31.01 -7.88 -65.11
C GLY A 872 -30.23 -7.05 -64.08
N TRP A 873 -30.56 -7.15 -62.79
CA TRP A 873 -29.81 -6.42 -61.76
C TRP A 873 -28.47 -7.10 -61.46
N SER A 874 -27.41 -6.30 -61.28
CA SER A 874 -26.10 -6.83 -60.87
C SER A 874 -25.99 -7.02 -59.35
N ARG A 875 -25.11 -7.92 -58.90
CA ARG A 875 -24.85 -8.17 -57.47
C ARG A 875 -24.45 -6.90 -56.70
N ALA A 876 -23.64 -6.06 -57.32
CA ALA A 876 -23.21 -4.78 -56.74
C ALA A 876 -24.41 -3.85 -56.51
N LYS A 877 -25.32 -3.74 -57.49
CA LYS A 877 -26.54 -2.93 -57.38
C LYS A 877 -27.49 -3.48 -56.30
N LEU A 878 -27.57 -4.80 -56.13
CA LEU A 878 -28.36 -5.43 -55.07
C LEU A 878 -27.77 -5.18 -53.67
N MET A 879 -26.44 -5.23 -53.50
CA MET A 879 -25.79 -4.84 -52.23
C MET A 879 -26.02 -3.37 -51.90
N VAL A 880 -25.88 -2.48 -52.89
CA VAL A 880 -26.11 -1.03 -52.72
C VAL A 880 -27.56 -0.74 -52.32
N ARG A 881 -28.53 -1.48 -52.86
CA ARG A 881 -29.94 -1.37 -52.46
C ARG A 881 -30.19 -1.74 -50.99
N HIS A 882 -29.37 -2.60 -50.38
CA HIS A 882 -29.55 -3.04 -48.99
C HIS A 882 -28.87 -2.12 -47.95
N LEU A 883 -27.85 -1.35 -48.34
CA LEU A 883 -27.17 -0.40 -47.46
C LEU A 883 -28.11 0.57 -46.73
N PRO A 884 -29.04 1.29 -47.40
CA PRO A 884 -29.94 2.22 -46.71
C PRO A 884 -30.88 1.51 -45.72
N THR A 885 -31.32 0.29 -46.02
CA THR A 885 -32.15 -0.49 -45.07
C THR A 885 -31.36 -0.88 -43.82
N LEU A 886 -30.09 -1.24 -43.97
CA LEU A 886 -29.21 -1.55 -42.84
C LEU A 886 -28.88 -0.31 -42.02
N ALA A 887 -28.69 0.84 -42.66
CA ALA A 887 -28.45 2.11 -41.99
C ALA A 887 -29.65 2.54 -41.13
N VAL A 888 -30.87 2.41 -41.65
CA VAL A 888 -32.10 2.71 -40.88
C VAL A 888 -32.26 1.74 -39.71
N GLU A 889 -32.03 0.43 -39.91
CA GLU A 889 -32.07 -0.55 -38.83
C GLU A 889 -31.03 -0.25 -37.73
N ALA A 890 -29.81 0.13 -38.12
CA ALA A 890 -28.74 0.52 -37.21
C ALA A 890 -29.08 1.80 -36.43
N ALA A 891 -29.64 2.82 -37.09
CA ALA A 891 -30.03 4.07 -36.45
C ALA A 891 -31.16 3.86 -35.42
N VAL A 892 -32.20 3.09 -35.78
CA VAL A 892 -33.29 2.74 -34.86
C VAL A 892 -32.77 1.89 -33.71
N ALA A 893 -31.90 0.92 -33.99
CA ALA A 893 -31.28 0.10 -32.96
C ALA A 893 -30.43 0.93 -31.98
N GLY A 894 -29.64 1.88 -32.49
CA GLY A 894 -28.83 2.78 -31.69
C GLY A 894 -29.67 3.68 -30.80
N LEU A 895 -30.77 4.25 -31.32
CA LEU A 895 -31.68 5.10 -30.55
C LEU A 895 -32.37 4.31 -29.43
N VAL A 896 -32.89 3.12 -29.73
CA VAL A 896 -33.53 2.26 -28.72
C VAL A 896 -32.51 1.81 -27.67
N ALA A 897 -31.33 1.36 -28.10
CA ALA A 897 -30.28 0.93 -27.18
C ALA A 897 -29.80 2.06 -26.27
N GLY A 898 -29.58 3.25 -26.83
CA GLY A 898 -29.20 4.45 -26.08
C GLY A 898 -30.25 4.83 -25.04
N LEU A 899 -31.53 4.88 -25.43
CA LEU A 899 -32.63 5.19 -24.50
C LEU A 899 -32.72 4.17 -23.36
N VAL A 900 -32.65 2.87 -23.68
CA VAL A 900 -32.71 1.80 -22.69
C VAL A 900 -31.51 1.85 -21.74
N LEU A 901 -30.30 2.08 -22.24
CA LEU A 901 -29.10 2.19 -21.39
C LEU A 901 -29.19 3.42 -20.48
N VAL A 902 -29.62 4.59 -20.97
CA VAL A 902 -29.81 5.77 -20.12
C VAL A 902 -30.83 5.52 -19.00
N LEU A 903 -31.92 4.80 -19.29
CA LEU A 903 -32.93 4.45 -18.29
C LEU A 903 -32.41 3.45 -17.25
N LEU A 904 -31.56 2.50 -17.65
CA LEU A 904 -31.09 1.41 -16.79
C LEU A 904 -29.77 1.70 -16.07
N THR A 905 -28.96 2.65 -16.55
CA THR A 905 -27.63 2.96 -15.99
C THR A 905 -27.45 4.47 -15.71
N PRO A 906 -28.38 5.14 -15.01
CA PRO A 906 -28.34 6.59 -14.85
C PRO A 906 -27.14 7.13 -14.06
N ALA A 907 -26.47 6.27 -13.28
CA ALA A 907 -25.36 6.66 -12.39
C ALA A 907 -23.96 6.26 -12.90
N VAL A 908 -23.84 5.51 -14.00
CA VAL A 908 -22.57 4.91 -14.46
C VAL A 908 -21.85 5.83 -15.46
N ASP A 909 -20.52 5.77 -15.55
CA ASP A 909 -19.74 6.47 -16.59
C ASP A 909 -20.26 6.03 -17.97
N LEU A 910 -21.05 6.90 -18.59
CA LEU A 910 -21.69 6.66 -19.88
C LEU A 910 -20.69 6.40 -21.02
N PRO A 911 -19.47 7.01 -21.09
CA PRO A 911 -18.57 6.79 -22.22
C PRO A 911 -18.17 5.32 -22.48
N PRO A 912 -17.70 4.52 -21.50
CA PRO A 912 -17.37 3.11 -21.72
C PRO A 912 -18.60 2.24 -22.04
N VAL A 913 -19.75 2.53 -21.41
CA VAL A 913 -21.01 1.81 -21.65
C VAL A 913 -21.50 2.04 -23.09
N VAL A 914 -21.49 3.30 -23.54
CA VAL A 914 -21.85 3.68 -24.91
C VAL A 914 -20.85 3.12 -25.93
N GLY A 915 -19.55 3.14 -25.60
CA GLY A 915 -18.50 2.53 -26.42
C GLY A 915 -18.73 1.04 -26.66
N ALA A 916 -19.05 0.29 -25.60
CA ALA A 916 -19.36 -1.13 -25.70
C ALA A 916 -20.65 -1.41 -26.51
N ALA A 917 -21.69 -0.63 -26.29
CA ALA A 917 -22.94 -0.73 -27.07
C ALA A 917 -22.70 -0.43 -28.56
N GLY A 918 -21.89 0.59 -28.86
CA GLY A 918 -21.48 0.95 -30.22
C GLY A 918 -20.68 -0.16 -30.91
N LEU A 919 -19.74 -0.78 -30.21
CA LEU A 919 -18.97 -1.93 -30.70
C LEU A 919 -19.90 -3.12 -31.00
N GLY A 920 -20.85 -3.42 -30.11
CA GLY A 920 -21.86 -4.46 -30.33
C GLY A 920 -22.70 -4.19 -31.60
N LEU A 921 -23.12 -2.94 -31.80
CA LEU A 921 -23.88 -2.53 -32.97
C LEU A 921 -23.05 -2.65 -34.26
N LEU A 922 -21.79 -2.22 -34.23
CA LEU A 922 -20.84 -2.37 -35.35
C LEU A 922 -20.63 -3.84 -35.72
N LEU A 923 -20.40 -4.71 -34.72
CA LEU A 923 -20.16 -6.13 -34.94
C LEU A 923 -21.38 -6.82 -35.57
N THR A 924 -22.59 -6.52 -35.07
CA THR A 924 -23.82 -7.04 -35.68
C THR A 924 -24.00 -6.55 -37.12
N LEU A 925 -23.68 -5.28 -37.40
CA LEU A 925 -23.72 -4.71 -38.75
C LEU A 925 -22.78 -5.46 -39.71
N LEU A 926 -21.52 -5.68 -39.31
CA LEU A 926 -20.54 -6.44 -40.09
C LEU A 926 -21.04 -7.87 -40.37
N ILE A 927 -21.52 -8.59 -39.36
CA ILE A 927 -22.07 -9.95 -39.52
C ILE A 927 -23.26 -9.94 -40.49
N THR A 928 -24.17 -8.96 -40.39
CA THR A 928 -25.31 -8.85 -41.32
C THR A 928 -24.84 -8.60 -42.76
N LEU A 929 -23.78 -7.81 -42.96
CA LEU A 929 -23.23 -7.52 -44.27
C LEU A 929 -22.57 -8.75 -44.91
N PHE A 930 -21.76 -9.50 -44.15
CA PHE A 930 -21.15 -10.75 -44.60
C PHE A 930 -22.19 -11.84 -44.91
N THR A 931 -23.18 -12.01 -44.04
CA THR A 931 -24.26 -13.00 -44.26
C THR A 931 -25.10 -12.65 -45.48
N ARG A 932 -25.46 -11.37 -45.69
CA ARG A 932 -26.16 -10.93 -46.92
C ARG A 932 -25.31 -11.14 -48.17
N ARG A 933 -24.02 -10.81 -48.14
CA ARG A 933 -23.09 -11.07 -49.26
C ARG A 933 -23.04 -12.56 -49.61
N ALA A 934 -22.94 -13.43 -48.62
CA ALA A 934 -22.94 -14.88 -48.81
C ALA A 934 -24.28 -15.43 -49.32
N GLN A 935 -25.41 -14.83 -48.94
CA GLN A 935 -26.73 -15.21 -49.44
C GLN A 935 -26.92 -14.82 -50.92
N LEU A 936 -26.48 -13.61 -51.30
CA LEU A 936 -26.51 -13.14 -52.69
C LEU A 936 -25.57 -13.95 -53.60
N ALA A 937 -24.40 -14.34 -53.10
CA ALA A 937 -23.49 -15.24 -53.82
C ALA A 937 -24.12 -16.63 -54.07
N ARG A 938 -24.83 -17.18 -53.08
CA ARG A 938 -25.55 -18.45 -53.21
C ARG A 938 -26.75 -18.37 -54.15
N ALA A 939 -27.48 -17.26 -54.16
CA ALA A 939 -28.60 -17.06 -55.10
C ALA A 939 -28.15 -17.14 -56.56
N TRP A 940 -26.94 -16.67 -56.86
CA TRP A 940 -26.38 -16.71 -58.21
C TRP A 940 -25.85 -18.09 -58.61
N LYS A 941 -25.20 -18.82 -57.69
CA LYS A 941 -24.72 -20.20 -57.97
C LYS A 941 -25.86 -21.19 -58.26
N GLY A 942 -27.09 -20.87 -57.87
CA GLY A 942 -28.28 -21.70 -58.11
C GLY A 942 -28.98 -21.45 -59.44
N GLN A 943 -28.41 -20.65 -60.36
CA GLN A 943 -28.94 -20.52 -61.72
C GLN A 943 -28.56 -21.77 -62.53
N PRO A 944 -29.50 -22.48 -63.18
CA PRO A 944 -29.15 -23.28 -64.34
C PRO A 944 -28.59 -22.34 -65.42
N ALA A 945 -27.53 -22.77 -66.10
CA ALA A 945 -26.85 -22.02 -67.18
C ALA A 945 -27.82 -21.65 -68.31
#